data_AF-A0AAJ3P717-F1
#
_entry.id   AF-A0AAJ3P717-F1
#
_cell.length_a   1.000
_cell.length_b   1.000
_cell.length_c   1.000
_cell.angle_alpha   90.00
_cell.angle_beta   90.00
_cell.angle_gamma   90.00
#
_symmetry.space_group_name_H-M   'P 1'
#
loop_
_entity.id
_entity.type
_entity.pdbx_description
1 polymer ?
#
loop_
_entity_poly.entity_id
_entity_poly.type
_entity_poly.pdbx_seq_one_letter_code
_entity_poly.pdbx_strand_id
1 'polypeptide(L)'
;MRRSSTFGEGVAAGSAELEVDRDSTGLRRPPPEGGDMARRRAFFRSIMGGAAALALALGGATAADAASGGSLAGTVTAAADGSPLAGVTVSVSTDDASVFESTMTDATGAYLVPDLPAGEYVVAFDASGTDFISEFWDDASSREAAQRLIVAEGEPVHGVDAALTLGGAIAGSVMRQADGSPLEGVTVRVDSADFSRSDVAQTGADGTYRIDGLPAGDYRVRFDPAEPTLAGEFWDDAYGDRKATAVRVTAGEDRGGVDALLAELGVIQGSMTLAIDGSPVAGWVTATDDATGALAQADVAPDGSYTLSVPPGEYAVAFVPNGGRGIPEYWKDARQEKDATRIAVAPGQAIADIDATLDATGMITGVVRTSGALSGDAIVEAYIGDTLVSMAYTQPDGSYRLAVPAGTYIVRATANVYDMIFAPQFFDGVATRAEATPVVLAAGGDRAGVDFDLAPGGAIDGTVSTAGGAAVSGATVTALLWTASGWRDVATLDTEGRFTLGGRADPEAPGGSLPAGVYTLRVEMPGFCTGYFGGAQSLLGADTFRVEPGATVSGRDVMLSAECTAPSVSPALTLSQASILAGEVLTISGSGFAPGEAVTLEIRSEPAELGRAVAGIDGAFSDDFRIPAGFPAGTHTVVALDAQRNVVASVRLDIVPGASGGTSGEAVAPPRNEENLAATGGEFPSFALMVAVVLLLGGGALLRRRRRHG
;
A
#
# COMPACT_ATOMS: atom_id res chain seq x y z
N MET A 1 33.49 -49.05 0.31
CA MET A 1 33.84 -49.93 -0.83
C MET A 1 34.18 -49.06 -2.05
N ARG A 2 34.98 -49.59 -3.01
CA ARG A 2 35.50 -49.01 -4.29
C ARG A 2 34.60 -47.92 -4.93
N ARG A 3 35.02 -46.75 -5.45
CA ARG A 3 36.28 -46.14 -6.02
C ARG A 3 36.79 -46.66 -7.39
N SER A 4 37.17 -45.70 -8.26
CA SER A 4 37.82 -45.81 -9.61
C SER A 4 36.86 -46.15 -10.79
N SER A 5 36.99 -45.65 -12.04
CA SER A 5 38.03 -44.89 -12.81
C SER A 5 37.36 -44.13 -13.99
N THR A 6 37.52 -42.81 -14.21
CA THR A 6 38.56 -42.03 -14.96
C THR A 6 38.59 -42.11 -16.51
N PHE A 7 38.58 -40.90 -17.11
CA PHE A 7 39.25 -40.41 -18.34
C PHE A 7 38.73 -40.70 -19.78
N GLY A 8 38.82 -39.66 -20.63
CA GLY A 8 38.62 -39.67 -22.09
C GLY A 8 38.41 -38.26 -22.68
N GLU A 9 39.45 -37.66 -23.29
CA GLU A 9 39.49 -36.27 -23.79
C GLU A 9 39.22 -36.11 -25.31
N GLY A 10 38.77 -34.91 -25.71
CA GLY A 10 39.14 -34.22 -26.97
C GLY A 10 38.23 -34.37 -28.21
N VAL A 11 38.34 -33.53 -29.27
CA VAL A 11 39.01 -32.22 -29.47
C VAL A 11 38.41 -31.55 -30.75
N ALA A 12 38.19 -30.22 -30.69
CA ALA A 12 38.17 -29.15 -31.72
C ALA A 12 37.80 -29.30 -33.23
N ALA A 13 37.01 -28.30 -33.70
CA ALA A 13 37.23 -27.39 -34.85
C ALA A 13 36.92 -27.77 -36.34
N GLY A 14 36.60 -26.72 -37.12
CA GLY A 14 36.39 -26.69 -38.59
C GLY A 14 34.90 -26.66 -38.98
N SER A 15 34.26 -25.60 -39.49
CA SER A 15 34.68 -24.43 -40.29
C SER A 15 35.17 -24.77 -41.70
N ALA A 16 34.25 -24.78 -42.67
CA ALA A 16 34.54 -24.67 -44.10
C ALA A 16 33.40 -23.92 -44.82
N GLU A 17 33.77 -23.04 -45.74
CA GLU A 17 32.94 -22.12 -46.52
C GLU A 17 33.17 -22.42 -48.02
N LEU A 18 32.39 -21.78 -48.91
CA LEU A 18 32.39 -21.94 -50.38
C LEU A 18 31.79 -23.29 -50.89
N GLU A 19 31.21 -23.39 -52.09
CA GLU A 19 31.27 -22.48 -53.24
C GLU A 19 29.93 -22.39 -54.02
N VAL A 20 29.84 -21.39 -54.90
CA VAL A 20 28.70 -21.06 -55.77
C VAL A 20 28.79 -21.83 -57.09
N ASP A 21 27.67 -22.32 -57.63
CA ASP A 21 27.45 -22.21 -59.10
C ASP A 21 25.97 -22.07 -59.49
N ARG A 22 25.74 -21.60 -60.72
CA ARG A 22 24.47 -21.13 -61.30
C ARG A 22 24.10 -21.91 -62.56
N ASP A 23 22.81 -22.21 -62.74
CA ASP A 23 22.03 -21.90 -63.96
C ASP A 23 20.56 -22.31 -63.69
N SER A 24 19.52 -21.48 -63.83
CA SER A 24 19.06 -20.54 -64.87
C SER A 24 18.14 -21.16 -65.94
N THR A 25 16.89 -20.67 -65.93
CA THR A 25 15.87 -20.60 -67.01
C THR A 25 14.61 -20.04 -66.30
N GLY A 26 14.24 -18.76 -66.45
CA GLY A 26 13.41 -18.24 -67.56
C GLY A 26 11.91 -18.25 -67.15
N LEU A 27 11.08 -17.20 -67.25
CA LEU A 27 11.22 -15.87 -67.86
C LEU A 27 10.50 -14.75 -67.05
N ARG A 28 11.04 -13.53 -67.20
CA ARG A 28 10.42 -12.17 -67.25
C ARG A 28 8.87 -12.05 -67.06
N ARG A 29 8.31 -11.23 -66.14
CA ARG A 29 8.28 -9.74 -65.93
C ARG A 29 6.96 -9.05 -66.45
N PRO A 30 6.55 -7.82 -65.99
CA PRO A 30 5.24 -7.65 -65.33
C PRO A 30 4.15 -6.71 -65.99
N PRO A 31 3.74 -5.52 -65.46
CA PRO A 31 2.33 -5.08 -65.23
C PRO A 31 1.86 -3.94 -66.20
N PRO A 32 0.78 -3.08 -66.02
CA PRO A 32 -0.10 -2.81 -64.85
C PRO A 32 -1.61 -2.39 -65.07
N GLU A 33 -2.30 -2.05 -63.95
CA GLU A 33 -3.30 -0.96 -63.72
C GLU A 33 -4.72 -0.84 -64.38
N GLY A 34 -5.67 -0.33 -63.56
CA GLY A 34 -6.91 0.40 -63.93
C GLY A 34 -8.25 -0.36 -63.80
N GLY A 35 -9.34 0.16 -63.19
CA GLY A 35 -9.53 1.39 -62.40
C GLY A 35 -11.01 1.59 -61.95
N ASP A 36 -11.20 2.36 -60.87
CA ASP A 36 -12.37 3.16 -60.39
C ASP A 36 -13.83 2.63 -60.19
N MET A 37 -14.46 3.18 -59.12
CA MET A 37 -15.89 3.38 -58.73
C MET A 37 -17.04 2.58 -59.44
N ALA A 38 -18.09 2.07 -58.78
CA ALA A 38 -19.03 2.81 -57.93
C ALA A 38 -20.15 1.96 -57.25
N ARG A 39 -20.48 2.32 -55.99
CA ARG A 39 -21.83 2.38 -55.34
C ARG A 39 -23.05 1.67 -56.00
N ARG A 40 -23.70 0.70 -55.30
CA ARG A 40 -24.94 0.88 -54.48
C ARG A 40 -25.73 -0.43 -54.16
N ARG A 41 -26.21 -0.51 -52.91
CA ARG A 41 -27.52 -1.02 -52.41
C ARG A 41 -28.11 -2.35 -52.96
N ALA A 42 -28.07 -3.36 -52.09
CA ALA A 42 -29.23 -4.02 -51.45
C ALA A 42 -30.26 -4.88 -52.24
N PHE A 43 -30.79 -5.85 -51.48
CA PHE A 43 -32.12 -6.48 -51.54
C PHE A 43 -32.39 -7.79 -52.34
N PHE A 44 -33.17 -8.62 -51.65
CA PHE A 44 -34.10 -9.69 -52.07
C PHE A 44 -33.63 -11.13 -52.41
N ARG A 45 -33.98 -12.02 -51.46
CA ARG A 45 -34.65 -13.34 -51.59
C ARG A 45 -34.30 -14.25 -52.78
N SER A 46 -33.70 -15.39 -52.40
CA SER A 46 -34.30 -16.75 -52.50
C SER A 46 -34.14 -17.59 -53.79
N ILE A 47 -34.22 -18.90 -53.56
CA ILE A 47 -34.40 -20.05 -54.48
C ILE A 47 -33.19 -20.48 -55.33
N MET A 48 -32.50 -21.53 -54.87
CA MET A 48 -32.37 -22.84 -55.54
C MET A 48 -31.75 -23.84 -54.52
N GLY A 49 -32.02 -25.14 -54.53
CA GLY A 49 -32.83 -25.92 -55.46
C GLY A 49 -32.12 -27.20 -55.92
N GLY A 50 -32.33 -28.31 -55.19
CA GLY A 50 -32.20 -29.67 -55.74
C GLY A 50 -30.88 -30.44 -55.53
N ALA A 51 -30.96 -31.52 -54.73
CA ALA A 51 -30.26 -32.79 -54.95
C ALA A 51 -31.10 -33.91 -54.30
N ALA A 52 -31.24 -35.08 -54.94
CA ALA A 52 -32.23 -36.09 -54.55
C ALA A 52 -31.65 -37.46 -54.16
N ALA A 53 -32.16 -37.98 -53.04
CA ALA A 53 -32.43 -39.39 -52.69
C ALA A 53 -31.40 -40.52 -52.94
N LEU A 54 -31.08 -41.29 -51.88
CA LEU A 54 -31.12 -42.76 -51.93
C LEU A 54 -31.33 -43.47 -50.56
N ALA A 55 -32.35 -44.33 -50.50
CA ALA A 55 -32.55 -45.55 -49.67
C ALA A 55 -32.60 -45.55 -48.11
N LEU A 56 -33.84 -45.75 -47.61
CA LEU A 56 -34.30 -46.57 -46.48
C LEU A 56 -33.31 -47.36 -45.58
N ALA A 57 -33.49 -47.24 -44.25
CA ALA A 57 -33.88 -48.38 -43.38
C ALA A 57 -34.33 -47.95 -41.95
N LEU A 58 -35.59 -48.26 -41.61
CA LEU A 58 -36.14 -48.59 -40.27
C LEU A 58 -35.50 -47.99 -39.00
N GLY A 59 -36.16 -47.02 -38.37
CA GLY A 59 -35.76 -46.56 -37.03
C GLY A 59 -36.51 -45.35 -36.47
N GLY A 60 -37.84 -45.45 -36.32
CA GLY A 60 -38.61 -44.63 -35.36
C GLY A 60 -38.34 -43.13 -35.29
N ALA A 61 -38.41 -42.41 -36.42
CA ALA A 61 -38.76 -40.99 -36.34
C ALA A 61 -40.26 -40.91 -36.02
N THR A 62 -40.59 -40.70 -34.74
CA THR A 62 -41.86 -40.06 -34.42
C THR A 62 -41.94 -38.78 -35.23
N ALA A 63 -43.10 -38.50 -35.83
CA ALA A 63 -43.40 -37.09 -36.06
C ALA A 63 -43.30 -36.44 -34.68
N ALA A 64 -42.38 -35.49 -34.52
CA ALA A 64 -42.60 -34.50 -33.50
C ALA A 64 -43.93 -33.85 -33.90
N ASP A 65 -44.96 -34.05 -33.09
CA ASP A 65 -46.13 -33.20 -33.18
C ASP A 65 -45.61 -31.77 -33.18
N ALA A 66 -46.12 -30.96 -34.10
CA ALA A 66 -46.00 -29.53 -33.94
C ALA A 66 -46.88 -29.18 -32.75
N ALA A 67 -46.30 -29.32 -31.55
CA ALA A 67 -46.88 -28.95 -30.28
C ALA A 67 -47.52 -27.58 -30.49
N SER A 68 -48.85 -27.52 -30.45
CA SER A 68 -49.54 -26.25 -30.66
C SER A 68 -49.04 -25.31 -29.59
N GLY A 69 -48.42 -24.19 -29.98
CA GLY A 69 -48.04 -23.20 -28.99
C GLY A 69 -49.29 -22.76 -28.22
N GLY A 70 -49.13 -22.57 -26.91
CA GLY A 70 -50.09 -21.77 -26.17
C GLY A 70 -50.10 -20.33 -26.69
N SER A 71 -50.95 -19.50 -26.13
CA SER A 71 -50.96 -18.08 -26.46
C SER A 71 -51.21 -17.26 -25.20
N LEU A 72 -50.88 -15.98 -25.27
CA LEU A 72 -51.01 -15.06 -24.15
C LEU A 72 -51.71 -13.80 -24.64
N ALA A 73 -52.81 -13.42 -23.99
CA ALA A 73 -53.60 -12.25 -24.34
C ALA A 73 -54.08 -11.48 -23.10
N GLY A 74 -54.14 -10.17 -23.26
CA GLY A 74 -54.59 -9.24 -22.23
C GLY A 74 -54.83 -7.86 -22.80
N THR A 75 -54.97 -6.90 -21.90
CA THR A 75 -55.21 -5.49 -22.15
C THR A 75 -54.29 -4.63 -21.29
N VAL A 76 -53.88 -3.48 -21.82
CA VAL A 76 -53.13 -2.48 -21.07
C VAL A 76 -53.95 -1.20 -20.98
N THR A 77 -54.05 -0.66 -19.76
CA THR A 77 -54.88 0.51 -19.44
C THR A 77 -54.12 1.49 -18.55
N ALA A 78 -54.58 2.73 -18.46
CA ALA A 78 -54.08 3.70 -17.49
C ALA A 78 -54.69 3.45 -16.11
N ALA A 79 -53.84 3.33 -15.08
CA ALA A 79 -54.28 3.08 -13.69
C ALA A 79 -55.27 4.14 -13.15
N ALA A 80 -55.19 5.37 -13.65
CA ALA A 80 -55.93 6.51 -13.12
C ALA A 80 -57.43 6.51 -13.48
N ASP A 81 -57.80 6.04 -14.68
CA ASP A 81 -59.16 6.12 -15.22
C ASP A 81 -59.61 4.90 -16.04
N GLY A 82 -58.74 3.91 -16.23
CA GLY A 82 -59.01 2.70 -17.03
C GLY A 82 -59.06 2.93 -18.54
N SER A 83 -58.56 4.08 -19.04
CA SER A 83 -58.46 4.32 -20.48
C SER A 83 -57.47 3.35 -21.16
N PRO A 84 -57.76 2.87 -22.38
CA PRO A 84 -56.89 1.91 -23.06
C PRO A 84 -55.60 2.54 -23.56
N LEU A 85 -54.47 1.85 -23.36
CA LEU A 85 -53.15 2.32 -23.78
C LEU A 85 -52.67 1.55 -25.01
N ALA A 86 -52.52 2.28 -26.12
CA ALA A 86 -52.02 1.77 -27.40
C ALA A 86 -50.51 2.01 -27.53
N GLY A 87 -49.80 1.10 -28.21
CA GLY A 87 -48.37 1.25 -28.49
C GLY A 87 -47.42 0.84 -27.36
N VAL A 88 -47.94 0.41 -26.20
CA VAL A 88 -47.14 -0.29 -25.17
C VAL A 88 -46.61 -1.60 -25.77
N THR A 89 -45.31 -1.83 -25.65
CA THR A 89 -44.65 -3.04 -26.13
C THR A 89 -44.73 -4.13 -25.06
N VAL A 90 -45.48 -5.18 -25.33
CA VAL A 90 -45.56 -6.35 -24.45
C VAL A 90 -44.54 -7.38 -24.91
N SER A 91 -43.59 -7.71 -24.05
CA SER A 91 -42.53 -8.69 -24.35
C SER A 91 -42.63 -9.89 -23.43
N VAL A 92 -42.46 -11.08 -24.01
CA VAL A 92 -42.50 -12.36 -23.31
C VAL A 92 -41.11 -12.98 -23.40
N SER A 93 -40.50 -13.28 -22.25
CA SER A 93 -39.10 -13.69 -22.14
C SER A 93 -38.91 -14.82 -21.14
N THR A 94 -37.90 -15.66 -21.34
CA THR A 94 -37.48 -16.66 -20.36
C THR A 94 -36.67 -16.05 -19.22
N ASP A 95 -36.43 -16.81 -18.15
CA ASP A 95 -35.70 -16.34 -16.95
C ASP A 95 -34.24 -15.93 -17.23
N ASP A 96 -33.63 -16.41 -18.33
CA ASP A 96 -32.31 -15.97 -18.84
C ASP A 96 -32.35 -14.69 -19.68
N ALA A 97 -33.51 -14.01 -19.70
CA ALA A 97 -33.81 -12.79 -20.47
C ALA A 97 -33.72 -12.95 -22.00
N SER A 98 -33.74 -14.17 -22.54
CA SER A 98 -34.02 -14.36 -23.97
C SER A 98 -35.47 -13.96 -24.26
N VAL A 99 -35.66 -12.86 -25.00
CA VAL A 99 -36.97 -12.49 -25.53
C VAL A 99 -37.41 -13.54 -26.53
N PHE A 100 -38.57 -14.15 -26.29
CA PHE A 100 -39.14 -15.15 -27.19
C PHE A 100 -39.98 -14.47 -28.28
N GLU A 101 -40.94 -13.64 -27.86
CA GLU A 101 -41.85 -12.91 -28.75
C GLU A 101 -42.16 -11.52 -28.14
N SER A 102 -42.50 -10.55 -28.98
CA SER A 102 -42.94 -9.22 -28.54
C SER A 102 -44.03 -8.68 -29.47
N THR A 103 -45.04 -8.03 -28.91
CA THR A 103 -46.15 -7.42 -29.63
C THR A 103 -46.41 -6.00 -29.12
N MET A 104 -47.24 -5.23 -29.83
CA MET A 104 -47.69 -3.91 -29.37
C MET A 104 -49.20 -3.93 -29.15
N THR A 105 -49.64 -3.24 -28.09
CA THR A 105 -51.05 -3.00 -27.80
C THR A 105 -51.74 -2.19 -28.90
N ASP A 106 -52.96 -2.57 -29.25
CA ASP A 106 -53.76 -1.89 -30.27
C ASP A 106 -54.52 -0.65 -29.72
N ALA A 107 -55.33 -0.01 -30.56
CA ALA A 107 -56.11 1.18 -30.19
C ALA A 107 -57.18 0.94 -29.11
N THR A 108 -57.43 -0.31 -28.72
CA THR A 108 -58.30 -0.72 -27.61
C THR A 108 -57.50 -1.19 -26.40
N GLY A 109 -56.17 -1.06 -26.42
CA GLY A 109 -55.25 -1.55 -25.39
C GLY A 109 -55.03 -3.06 -25.43
N ALA A 110 -55.70 -3.78 -26.34
CA ALA A 110 -55.63 -5.23 -26.42
C ALA A 110 -54.35 -5.70 -27.10
N TYR A 111 -53.85 -6.86 -26.70
CA TYR A 111 -52.70 -7.51 -27.31
C TYR A 111 -52.81 -9.03 -27.31
N LEU A 112 -52.09 -9.68 -28.23
CA LEU A 112 -51.99 -11.13 -28.38
C LEU A 112 -50.56 -11.52 -28.75
N VAL A 113 -50.04 -12.51 -28.03
CA VAL A 113 -48.78 -13.20 -28.29
C VAL A 113 -49.12 -14.66 -28.63
N PRO A 114 -49.12 -15.05 -29.92
CA PRO A 114 -49.45 -16.41 -30.35
C PRO A 114 -48.25 -17.36 -30.22
N ASP A 115 -48.51 -18.66 -30.43
CA ASP A 115 -47.51 -19.71 -30.70
C ASP A 115 -46.37 -19.85 -29.65
N LEU A 116 -46.65 -19.53 -28.38
CA LEU A 116 -45.72 -19.68 -27.26
C LEU A 116 -45.54 -21.17 -26.87
N PRO A 117 -44.31 -21.71 -26.86
CA PRO A 117 -44.05 -23.05 -26.32
C PRO A 117 -44.48 -23.18 -24.86
N ALA A 118 -44.78 -24.40 -24.42
CA ALA A 118 -45.03 -24.67 -23.01
C ALA A 118 -43.78 -24.36 -22.17
N GLY A 119 -43.93 -23.56 -21.11
CA GLY A 119 -42.80 -23.07 -20.32
C GLY A 119 -43.16 -22.00 -19.29
N GLU A 120 -42.15 -21.54 -18.55
CA GLU A 120 -42.24 -20.43 -17.61
C GLU A 120 -41.69 -19.15 -18.25
N TYR A 121 -42.44 -18.06 -18.13
CA TYR A 121 -42.14 -16.78 -18.76
C TYR A 121 -42.26 -15.60 -17.79
N VAL A 122 -41.44 -14.59 -18.04
CA VAL A 122 -41.54 -13.24 -17.50
C VAL A 122 -42.12 -12.33 -18.58
N VAL A 123 -43.21 -11.66 -18.26
CA VAL A 123 -43.94 -10.73 -19.14
C VAL A 123 -43.64 -9.30 -18.68
N ALA A 124 -43.21 -8.44 -19.61
CA ALA A 124 -42.93 -7.04 -19.37
C ALA A 124 -43.75 -6.13 -20.28
N PHE A 125 -44.28 -5.06 -19.71
CA PHE A 125 -45.04 -3.99 -20.36
C PHE A 125 -44.14 -2.78 -20.48
N ASP A 126 -43.46 -2.65 -21.62
CA ASP A 126 -42.57 -1.54 -21.90
C ASP A 126 -43.33 -0.37 -22.53
N ALA A 127 -43.46 0.71 -21.76
CA ALA A 127 -44.11 1.96 -22.11
C ALA A 127 -43.12 3.07 -22.49
N SER A 128 -41.85 2.72 -22.76
CA SER A 128 -40.80 3.65 -23.21
C SER A 128 -41.26 4.53 -24.38
N GLY A 129 -41.10 5.85 -24.24
CA GLY A 129 -41.59 6.84 -25.20
C GLY A 129 -43.06 7.25 -25.00
N THR A 130 -43.65 6.92 -23.84
CA THR A 130 -44.95 7.42 -23.39
C THR A 130 -44.82 8.01 -21.97
N ASP A 131 -45.86 8.69 -21.48
CA ASP A 131 -45.90 9.25 -20.12
C ASP A 131 -46.04 8.18 -19.01
N PHE A 132 -46.15 6.89 -19.35
CA PHE A 132 -46.44 5.81 -18.39
C PHE A 132 -45.17 5.06 -17.95
N ILE A 133 -45.21 4.53 -16.73
CA ILE A 133 -44.12 3.74 -16.14
C ILE A 133 -44.17 2.31 -16.71
N SER A 134 -43.06 1.82 -17.25
CA SER A 134 -42.89 0.40 -17.64
C SER A 134 -42.83 -0.52 -16.41
N GLU A 135 -43.49 -1.67 -16.48
CA GLU A 135 -43.56 -2.64 -15.38
C GLU A 135 -43.55 -4.10 -15.88
N PHE A 136 -43.47 -5.05 -14.96
CA PHE A 136 -43.68 -6.48 -15.21
C PHE A 136 -45.06 -6.90 -14.69
N TRP A 137 -45.59 -8.00 -15.23
CA TRP A 137 -46.92 -8.50 -14.88
C TRP A 137 -47.11 -8.74 -13.36
N ASP A 138 -48.33 -8.49 -12.89
CA ASP A 138 -48.75 -8.44 -11.48
C ASP A 138 -48.06 -7.31 -10.67
N ASP A 139 -48.13 -6.08 -11.21
CA ASP A 139 -47.62 -4.82 -10.64
C ASP A 139 -46.13 -4.86 -10.20
N ALA A 140 -45.32 -5.70 -10.86
CA ALA A 140 -43.95 -5.97 -10.44
C ALA A 140 -42.96 -4.95 -11.04
N SER A 141 -42.33 -4.15 -10.17
CA SER A 141 -41.41 -3.08 -10.60
C SER A 141 -40.03 -3.56 -11.10
N SER A 142 -39.73 -4.86 -11.05
CA SER A 142 -38.49 -5.44 -11.59
C SER A 142 -38.66 -6.90 -12.01
N ARG A 143 -37.77 -7.39 -12.88
CA ARG A 143 -37.73 -8.78 -13.36
C ARG A 143 -37.58 -9.79 -12.22
N GLU A 144 -36.81 -9.43 -11.19
CA GLU A 144 -36.55 -10.29 -10.03
C GLU A 144 -37.81 -10.46 -9.17
N ALA A 145 -38.59 -9.39 -9.03
CA ALA A 145 -39.86 -9.36 -8.31
C ALA A 145 -41.02 -10.00 -9.11
N ALA A 146 -40.92 -10.06 -10.44
CA ALA A 146 -41.98 -10.55 -11.32
C ALA A 146 -42.37 -12.01 -11.05
N GLN A 147 -43.69 -12.25 -11.00
CA GLN A 147 -44.24 -13.60 -10.97
C GLN A 147 -43.99 -14.30 -12.32
N ARG A 148 -43.59 -15.57 -12.26
CA ARG A 148 -43.43 -16.42 -13.45
C ARG A 148 -44.81 -16.90 -13.90
N LEU A 149 -45.12 -16.68 -15.17
CA LEU A 149 -46.33 -17.16 -15.81
C LEU A 149 -46.05 -18.49 -16.50
N ILE A 150 -46.84 -19.52 -16.17
CA ILE A 150 -46.75 -20.84 -16.80
C ILE A 150 -47.71 -20.86 -18.00
N VAL A 151 -47.18 -21.14 -19.19
CA VAL A 151 -47.96 -21.45 -20.39
C VAL A 151 -47.93 -22.96 -20.60
N ALA A 152 -49.10 -23.57 -20.77
CA ALA A 152 -49.23 -24.99 -21.10
C ALA A 152 -49.37 -25.21 -22.62
N GLU A 153 -49.11 -26.43 -23.08
CA GLU A 153 -49.16 -26.78 -24.50
C GLU A 153 -50.58 -26.60 -25.07
N GLY A 154 -50.70 -25.75 -26.09
CA GLY A 154 -51.96 -25.45 -26.78
C GLY A 154 -52.96 -24.61 -25.99
N GLU A 155 -52.66 -24.22 -24.75
CA GLU A 155 -53.61 -23.46 -23.91
C GLU A 155 -53.47 -21.94 -24.11
N PRO A 156 -54.57 -21.22 -24.34
CA PRO A 156 -54.59 -19.77 -24.31
C PRO A 156 -54.68 -19.27 -22.87
N VAL A 157 -53.71 -18.44 -22.47
CA VAL A 157 -53.67 -17.72 -21.21
C VAL A 157 -54.30 -16.34 -21.42
N HIS A 158 -55.31 -16.03 -20.63
CA HIS A 158 -56.08 -14.77 -20.69
C HIS A 158 -56.02 -14.04 -19.34
N GLY A 159 -56.29 -12.73 -19.35
CA GLY A 159 -56.28 -11.91 -18.14
C GLY A 159 -54.88 -11.54 -17.67
N VAL A 160 -53.89 -11.58 -18.58
CA VAL A 160 -52.54 -11.03 -18.34
C VAL A 160 -52.61 -9.52 -18.60
N ASP A 161 -53.45 -8.83 -17.83
CA ASP A 161 -53.70 -7.41 -17.99
C ASP A 161 -52.67 -6.56 -17.23
N ALA A 162 -52.53 -5.29 -17.61
CA ALA A 162 -51.72 -4.30 -16.89
C ALA A 162 -52.44 -2.95 -16.77
N ALA A 163 -52.18 -2.25 -15.67
CA ALA A 163 -52.77 -0.95 -15.35
C ALA A 163 -51.65 0.05 -15.06
N LEU A 164 -51.05 0.58 -16.12
CA LEU A 164 -49.82 1.37 -16.00
C LEU A 164 -50.06 2.68 -15.26
N THR A 165 -49.18 2.97 -14.31
CA THR A 165 -49.18 4.23 -13.57
C THR A 165 -48.55 5.35 -14.41
N LEU A 166 -49.14 6.54 -14.38
CA LEU A 166 -48.59 7.74 -15.02
C LEU A 166 -47.31 8.18 -14.30
N GLY A 167 -46.21 8.28 -15.04
CA GLY A 167 -44.94 8.81 -14.55
C GLY A 167 -44.95 10.34 -14.47
N GLY A 168 -43.91 10.90 -13.86
CA GLY A 168 -43.52 12.28 -14.13
C GLY A 168 -42.57 12.35 -15.33
N ALA A 169 -42.15 13.57 -15.67
CA ALA A 169 -41.17 13.80 -16.74
C ALA A 169 -40.09 14.79 -16.30
N ILE A 170 -38.90 14.71 -16.90
CA ILE A 170 -37.85 15.74 -16.81
C ILE A 170 -37.69 16.37 -18.19
N ALA A 171 -37.66 17.71 -18.24
CA ALA A 171 -37.47 18.46 -19.47
C ALA A 171 -36.59 19.70 -19.28
N GLY A 172 -35.90 20.08 -20.34
CA GLY A 172 -35.01 21.23 -20.33
C GLY A 172 -34.40 21.49 -21.71
N SER A 173 -33.39 22.34 -21.71
CA SER A 173 -32.64 22.76 -22.89
C SER A 173 -31.14 22.72 -22.63
N VAL A 174 -30.37 22.37 -23.67
CA VAL A 174 -28.91 22.32 -23.63
C VAL A 174 -28.35 23.26 -24.67
N MET A 175 -27.57 24.23 -24.20
CA MET A 175 -27.02 25.34 -24.99
C MET A 175 -25.49 25.39 -24.84
N ARG A 176 -24.79 25.97 -25.81
CA ARG A 176 -23.34 26.23 -25.72
C ARG A 176 -23.08 27.49 -24.91
N GLN A 177 -22.19 27.43 -23.92
CA GLN A 177 -21.87 28.61 -23.09
C GLN A 177 -21.24 29.77 -23.88
N ALA A 178 -20.46 29.48 -24.92
CA ALA A 178 -19.70 30.49 -25.65
C ALA A 178 -20.58 31.50 -26.41
N ASP A 179 -21.74 31.09 -26.93
CA ASP A 179 -22.59 31.91 -27.81
C ASP A 179 -24.10 31.74 -27.60
N GLY A 180 -24.53 30.82 -26.73
CA GLY A 180 -25.95 30.50 -26.50
C GLY A 180 -26.61 29.71 -27.64
N SER A 181 -25.83 29.09 -28.54
CA SER A 181 -26.36 28.23 -29.60
C SER A 181 -26.93 26.92 -29.04
N PRO A 182 -28.03 26.38 -29.61
CA PRO A 182 -28.57 25.09 -29.20
C PRO A 182 -27.63 23.93 -29.59
N LEU A 183 -27.51 22.95 -28.71
CA LEU A 183 -26.71 21.75 -28.94
C LEU A 183 -27.61 20.55 -29.26
N GLU A 184 -27.62 20.13 -30.53
CA GLU A 184 -28.33 18.94 -31.01
C GLU A 184 -27.57 17.64 -30.68
N GLY A 185 -28.29 16.57 -30.34
CA GLY A 185 -27.71 15.24 -30.13
C GLY A 185 -26.89 15.06 -28.85
N VAL A 186 -26.96 16.00 -27.90
CA VAL A 186 -26.43 15.80 -26.54
C VAL A 186 -27.21 14.66 -25.90
N THR A 187 -26.50 13.68 -25.36
CA THR A 187 -27.11 12.54 -24.68
C THR A 187 -27.43 12.96 -23.25
N VAL A 188 -28.71 13.08 -22.92
CA VAL A 188 -29.16 13.41 -21.57
C VAL A 188 -29.54 12.12 -20.87
N ARG A 189 -28.81 11.78 -19.80
CA ARG A 189 -29.05 10.60 -18.96
C ARG A 189 -29.72 11.01 -17.66
N VAL A 190 -30.70 10.22 -17.24
CA VAL A 190 -31.42 10.36 -15.97
C VAL A 190 -31.24 9.06 -15.20
N ASP A 191 -30.40 9.08 -14.16
CA ASP A 191 -30.11 7.94 -13.29
C ASP A 191 -30.85 8.10 -11.95
N SER A 192 -31.49 7.05 -11.46
CA SER A 192 -32.06 7.03 -10.11
C SER A 192 -30.94 7.10 -9.05
N ALA A 193 -31.23 7.62 -7.86
CA ALA A 193 -30.23 7.78 -6.79
C ALA A 193 -29.54 6.47 -6.33
N ASP A 194 -30.14 5.30 -6.62
CA ASP A 194 -29.61 3.96 -6.38
C ASP A 194 -29.06 3.26 -7.64
N PHE A 195 -29.09 3.93 -8.80
CA PHE A 195 -28.74 3.41 -10.14
C PHE A 195 -29.52 2.16 -10.58
N SER A 196 -30.67 1.86 -9.98
CA SER A 196 -31.54 0.77 -10.44
C SER A 196 -32.25 1.08 -11.77
N ARG A 197 -32.39 2.37 -12.12
CA ARG A 197 -33.00 2.84 -13.37
C ARG A 197 -32.13 3.91 -14.03
N SER A 198 -32.01 3.84 -15.36
CA SER A 198 -31.23 4.77 -16.18
C SER A 198 -31.95 4.98 -17.52
N ASP A 199 -32.51 6.17 -17.71
CA ASP A 199 -33.17 6.58 -18.96
C ASP A 199 -32.33 7.57 -19.74
N VAL A 200 -32.58 7.66 -21.04
CA VAL A 200 -31.82 8.51 -21.96
C VAL A 200 -32.73 9.19 -22.97
N ALA A 201 -32.53 10.50 -23.17
CA ALA A 201 -32.99 11.23 -24.34
C ALA A 201 -31.81 11.83 -25.12
N GLN A 202 -32.08 12.30 -26.32
CA GLN A 202 -31.19 13.19 -27.06
C GLN A 202 -31.86 14.54 -27.26
N THR A 203 -31.07 15.61 -27.22
CA THR A 203 -31.56 16.96 -27.54
C THR A 203 -31.91 17.10 -29.02
N GLY A 204 -33.01 17.79 -29.31
CA GLY A 204 -33.42 18.15 -30.66
C GLY A 204 -32.55 19.26 -31.27
N ALA A 205 -32.84 19.63 -32.52
CA ALA A 205 -32.13 20.69 -33.26
C ALA A 205 -32.28 22.10 -32.64
N ASP A 206 -33.21 22.29 -31.71
CA ASP A 206 -33.40 23.50 -30.90
C ASP A 206 -32.79 23.38 -29.48
N GLY A 207 -32.04 22.31 -29.22
CA GLY A 207 -31.40 22.02 -27.93
C GLY A 207 -32.35 21.49 -26.86
N THR A 208 -33.65 21.35 -27.13
CA THR A 208 -34.62 20.88 -26.14
C THR A 208 -34.58 19.36 -25.98
N TYR A 209 -34.87 18.87 -24.76
CA TYR A 209 -35.05 17.45 -24.48
C TYR A 209 -36.21 17.21 -23.50
N ARG A 210 -36.72 15.98 -23.51
CA ARG A 210 -37.71 15.48 -22.55
C ARG A 210 -37.50 13.99 -22.33
N ILE A 211 -37.67 13.54 -21.09
CA ILE A 211 -37.66 12.13 -20.68
C ILE A 211 -38.93 11.88 -19.86
N ASP A 212 -39.74 10.94 -20.35
CA ASP A 212 -41.09 10.64 -19.88
C ASP A 212 -41.15 9.35 -19.06
N GLY A 213 -42.30 9.07 -18.44
CA GLY A 213 -42.56 7.80 -17.77
C GLY A 213 -41.67 7.53 -16.55
N LEU A 214 -41.20 8.59 -15.87
CA LEU A 214 -40.32 8.48 -14.71
C LEU A 214 -41.13 8.21 -13.42
N PRO A 215 -40.86 7.14 -12.66
CA PRO A 215 -41.38 6.99 -11.31
C PRO A 215 -41.07 8.19 -10.40
N ALA A 216 -41.92 8.44 -9.41
CA ALA A 216 -41.68 9.52 -8.47
C ALA A 216 -40.45 9.22 -7.59
N GLY A 217 -39.35 9.93 -7.82
CA GLY A 217 -38.05 9.67 -7.19
C GLY A 217 -37.15 10.91 -7.13
N ASP A 218 -35.92 10.69 -6.70
CA ASP A 218 -34.81 11.64 -6.83
C ASP A 218 -33.83 11.08 -7.86
N TYR A 219 -33.48 11.91 -8.84
CA TYR A 219 -32.66 11.53 -9.99
C TYR A 219 -31.44 12.43 -10.13
N ARG A 220 -30.36 11.89 -10.69
CA ARG A 220 -29.23 12.67 -11.20
C ARG A 220 -29.39 12.80 -12.71
N VAL A 221 -29.24 14.02 -13.21
CA VAL A 221 -29.34 14.34 -14.63
C VAL A 221 -27.96 14.70 -15.13
N ARG A 222 -27.50 14.04 -16.20
CA ARG A 222 -26.18 14.20 -16.80
C ARG A 222 -26.30 14.49 -18.29
N PHE A 223 -25.47 15.40 -18.77
CA PHE A 223 -25.40 15.89 -20.14
C PHE A 223 -24.08 15.46 -20.75
N ASP A 224 -24.11 14.48 -21.66
CA ASP A 224 -22.95 13.96 -22.37
C ASP A 224 -22.94 14.48 -23.83
N PRO A 225 -22.15 15.52 -24.15
CA PRO A 225 -22.05 16.04 -25.51
C PRO A 225 -21.30 15.07 -26.43
N ALA A 226 -21.69 15.04 -27.70
CA ALA A 226 -20.96 14.32 -28.75
C ALA A 226 -19.68 15.06 -29.20
N GLU A 227 -19.57 16.36 -28.93
CA GLU A 227 -18.39 17.18 -29.22
C GLU A 227 -17.31 16.96 -28.14
N PRO A 228 -16.11 16.46 -28.48
CA PRO A 228 -15.06 16.17 -27.49
C PRO A 228 -14.38 17.41 -26.90
N THR A 229 -14.76 18.61 -27.35
CA THR A 229 -14.28 19.90 -26.86
C THR A 229 -15.22 20.53 -25.83
N LEU A 230 -16.42 19.98 -25.62
CA LEU A 230 -17.35 20.43 -24.60
C LEU A 230 -17.21 19.60 -23.32
N ALA A 231 -17.34 20.26 -22.18
CA ALA A 231 -17.44 19.60 -20.88
C ALA A 231 -18.83 18.94 -20.76
N GLY A 232 -18.86 17.64 -20.49
CA GLY A 232 -20.08 16.97 -20.02
C GLY A 232 -20.23 17.15 -18.52
N GLU A 233 -21.46 17.41 -18.06
CA GLU A 233 -21.75 17.81 -16.68
C GLU A 233 -23.02 17.16 -16.15
N PHE A 234 -23.17 17.15 -14.84
CA PHE A 234 -24.45 16.96 -14.18
C PHE A 234 -25.16 18.31 -14.03
N TRP A 235 -26.48 18.29 -13.94
CA TRP A 235 -27.29 19.48 -13.69
C TRP A 235 -26.79 20.29 -12.47
N ASP A 236 -26.82 21.63 -12.61
CA ASP A 236 -26.31 22.61 -11.63
C ASP A 236 -24.76 22.63 -11.55
N ASP A 237 -24.10 22.71 -12.71
CA ASP A 237 -22.65 22.91 -12.94
C ASP A 237 -21.72 21.94 -12.16
N ALA A 238 -22.16 20.69 -11.98
CA ALA A 238 -21.41 19.68 -11.25
C ALA A 238 -20.70 18.68 -12.20
N TYR A 239 -19.37 18.59 -12.15
CA TYR A 239 -18.60 17.67 -12.98
C TYR A 239 -18.39 16.28 -12.34
N GLY A 240 -18.61 16.14 -11.03
CA GLY A 240 -18.52 14.87 -10.31
C GLY A 240 -19.88 14.37 -9.79
N ASP A 241 -20.14 13.06 -9.93
CA ASP A 241 -21.39 12.40 -9.47
C ASP A 241 -21.73 12.67 -7.99
N ARG A 242 -20.71 12.79 -7.12
CA ARG A 242 -20.89 13.12 -5.69
C ARG A 242 -21.27 14.58 -5.43
N LYS A 243 -21.20 15.45 -6.43
CA LYS A 243 -21.59 16.87 -6.39
C LYS A 243 -22.88 17.15 -7.15
N ALA A 244 -23.35 16.22 -7.97
CA ALA A 244 -24.60 16.34 -8.72
C ALA A 244 -25.80 16.63 -7.81
N THR A 245 -26.49 17.75 -8.04
CA THR A 245 -27.74 18.10 -7.35
C THR A 245 -28.86 17.16 -7.82
N ALA A 246 -29.64 16.63 -6.88
CA ALA A 246 -30.75 15.74 -7.19
C ALA A 246 -31.97 16.51 -7.75
N VAL A 247 -32.54 16.00 -8.83
CA VAL A 247 -33.79 16.46 -9.42
C VAL A 247 -34.94 15.59 -8.91
N ARG A 248 -35.83 16.18 -8.10
CA ARG A 248 -37.05 15.54 -7.62
C ARG A 248 -38.08 15.44 -8.75
N VAL A 249 -38.63 14.24 -8.95
CA VAL A 249 -39.77 13.95 -9.83
C VAL A 249 -40.99 13.55 -9.01
N THR A 250 -42.15 14.11 -9.32
CA THR A 250 -43.46 13.71 -8.79
C THR A 250 -44.22 12.94 -9.88
N ALA A 251 -45.05 11.95 -9.49
CA ALA A 251 -45.88 11.22 -10.44
C ALA A 251 -46.90 12.15 -11.11
N GLY A 252 -47.01 12.11 -12.44
CA GLY A 252 -47.90 12.94 -13.23
C GLY A 252 -47.51 14.42 -13.35
N GLU A 253 -46.31 14.82 -12.90
CA GLU A 253 -45.84 16.21 -13.00
C GLU A 253 -44.64 16.36 -13.95
N ASP A 254 -44.63 17.46 -14.71
CA ASP A 254 -43.52 17.87 -15.57
C ASP A 254 -42.48 18.69 -14.79
N ARG A 255 -41.30 18.13 -14.55
CA ARG A 255 -40.13 18.85 -14.04
C ARG A 255 -39.35 19.50 -15.19
N GLY A 256 -39.91 20.60 -15.70
CA GLY A 256 -39.22 21.51 -16.61
C GLY A 256 -38.15 22.35 -15.92
N GLY A 257 -37.28 23.02 -16.69
CA GLY A 257 -36.22 23.88 -16.16
C GLY A 257 -35.04 23.11 -15.56
N VAL A 258 -34.68 22.00 -16.20
CA VAL A 258 -33.45 21.24 -15.94
C VAL A 258 -32.50 21.51 -17.09
N ASP A 259 -32.10 22.77 -17.22
CA ASP A 259 -31.29 23.27 -18.33
C ASP A 259 -29.79 23.09 -18.07
N ALA A 260 -28.98 23.07 -19.14
CA ALA A 260 -27.51 23.01 -19.07
C ALA A 260 -26.87 23.96 -20.09
N LEU A 261 -25.69 24.50 -19.73
CA LEU A 261 -24.98 25.50 -20.53
C LEU A 261 -23.54 25.06 -20.74
N LEU A 262 -23.35 24.05 -21.59
CA LEU A 262 -22.10 23.30 -21.70
C LEU A 262 -20.93 24.22 -22.08
N ALA A 263 -19.92 24.21 -21.22
CA ALA A 263 -18.68 24.95 -21.41
C ALA A 263 -17.71 24.26 -22.38
N GLU A 264 -16.87 25.03 -23.05
CA GLU A 264 -15.69 24.47 -23.72
C GLU A 264 -14.63 24.07 -22.70
N LEU A 265 -14.02 22.91 -22.88
CA LEU A 265 -12.92 22.42 -22.05
C LEU A 265 -11.72 23.38 -22.17
N GLY A 266 -11.19 23.81 -21.02
CA GLY A 266 -9.87 24.40 -20.94
C GLY A 266 -8.78 23.35 -21.11
N VAL A 267 -7.55 23.81 -21.33
CA VAL A 267 -6.39 22.94 -21.59
C VAL A 267 -5.22 23.40 -20.74
N ILE A 268 -4.70 22.50 -19.90
CA ILE A 268 -3.49 22.69 -19.11
C ILE A 268 -2.33 21.97 -19.81
N GLN A 269 -1.22 22.67 -20.02
CA GLN A 269 -0.03 22.15 -20.70
C GLN A 269 1.24 22.48 -19.92
N GLY A 270 2.22 21.58 -20.02
CA GLY A 270 3.53 21.73 -19.41
C GLY A 270 4.37 20.48 -19.59
N SER A 271 5.38 20.35 -18.73
CA SER A 271 6.34 19.27 -18.75
C SER A 271 6.72 18.77 -17.35
N MET A 272 7.27 17.55 -17.29
CA MET A 272 7.75 16.92 -16.07
C MET A 272 9.19 16.46 -16.26
N THR A 273 10.10 16.97 -15.43
CA THR A 273 11.54 16.67 -15.47
C THR A 273 12.07 16.28 -14.09
N LEU A 274 13.30 15.73 -14.01
CA LEU A 274 14.00 15.51 -12.72
C LEU A 274 14.89 16.69 -12.36
N ALA A 275 14.87 17.11 -11.09
CA ALA A 275 15.72 18.16 -10.55
C ALA A 275 17.24 17.85 -10.60
N ILE A 276 17.64 16.57 -10.65
CA ILE A 276 19.06 16.17 -10.62
C ILE A 276 19.80 16.47 -11.95
N ASP A 277 19.13 16.31 -13.09
CA ASP A 277 19.78 16.36 -14.41
C ASP A 277 18.92 16.99 -15.52
N GLY A 278 17.69 17.41 -15.22
CA GLY A 278 16.73 17.94 -16.19
C GLY A 278 16.19 16.88 -17.17
N SER A 279 16.40 15.58 -16.91
CA SER A 279 15.87 14.52 -17.77
C SER A 279 14.34 14.48 -17.73
N PRO A 280 13.68 14.20 -18.87
CA PRO A 280 12.22 14.10 -18.92
C PRO A 280 11.70 12.87 -18.18
N VAL A 281 10.52 13.00 -17.57
CA VAL A 281 9.89 11.94 -16.78
C VAL A 281 8.53 11.59 -17.36
N ALA A 282 8.35 10.33 -17.75
CA ALA A 282 7.05 9.79 -18.11
C ALA A 282 6.21 9.50 -16.85
N GLY A 283 4.89 9.60 -16.96
CA GLY A 283 3.99 9.51 -15.82
C GLY A 283 2.57 9.89 -16.20
N TRP A 284 1.84 10.46 -15.26
CA TRP A 284 0.55 11.11 -15.52
C TRP A 284 0.40 12.37 -14.68
N VAL A 285 -0.41 13.31 -15.17
CA VAL A 285 -0.84 14.50 -14.44
C VAL A 285 -2.34 14.36 -14.16
N THR A 286 -2.75 14.72 -12.94
CA THR A 286 -4.16 14.84 -12.56
C THR A 286 -4.49 16.27 -12.15
N ALA A 287 -5.68 16.74 -12.50
CA ALA A 287 -6.23 17.99 -12.01
C ALA A 287 -7.55 17.72 -11.27
N THR A 288 -7.65 18.20 -10.03
CA THR A 288 -8.82 18.02 -9.16
C THR A 288 -9.42 19.36 -8.78
N ASP A 289 -10.74 19.52 -8.92
CA ASP A 289 -11.51 20.61 -8.31
C ASP A 289 -12.54 20.02 -7.33
N ASP A 290 -12.28 20.17 -6.03
CA ASP A 290 -13.16 19.73 -4.95
C ASP A 290 -14.53 20.40 -4.95
N ALA A 291 -14.70 21.59 -5.53
CA ALA A 291 -15.97 22.32 -5.49
C ALA A 291 -16.99 21.65 -6.41
N THR A 292 -16.63 21.49 -7.69
CA THR A 292 -17.45 20.87 -8.75
C THR A 292 -17.34 19.34 -8.78
N GLY A 293 -16.30 18.78 -8.15
CA GLY A 293 -15.98 17.36 -8.21
C GLY A 293 -15.31 16.94 -9.53
N ALA A 294 -14.82 17.91 -10.32
CA ALA A 294 -14.08 17.63 -11.55
C ALA A 294 -12.77 16.90 -11.24
N LEU A 295 -12.53 15.81 -11.95
CA LEU A 295 -11.25 15.08 -11.95
C LEU A 295 -10.88 14.77 -13.40
N ALA A 296 -9.71 15.26 -13.81
CA ALA A 296 -9.14 14.99 -15.13
C ALA A 296 -7.76 14.35 -14.99
N GLN A 297 -7.37 13.54 -15.98
CA GLN A 297 -6.06 12.89 -16.06
C GLN A 297 -5.52 12.90 -17.48
N ALA A 298 -4.21 13.05 -17.64
CA ALA A 298 -3.50 12.89 -18.90
C ALA A 298 -2.18 12.15 -18.66
N ASP A 299 -1.78 11.31 -19.62
CA ASP A 299 -0.44 10.72 -19.63
C ASP A 299 0.61 11.81 -19.92
N VAL A 300 1.77 11.69 -19.27
CA VAL A 300 2.98 12.44 -19.62
C VAL A 300 3.79 11.59 -20.60
N ALA A 301 4.06 12.16 -21.77
CA ALA A 301 4.79 11.50 -22.84
C ALA A 301 6.26 11.21 -22.45
N PRO A 302 6.96 10.30 -23.15
CA PRO A 302 8.37 9.99 -22.86
C PRO A 302 9.37 11.15 -23.01
N ASP A 303 8.97 12.25 -23.65
CA ASP A 303 9.73 13.51 -23.71
C ASP A 303 9.41 14.48 -22.56
N GLY A 304 8.61 14.04 -21.60
CA GLY A 304 8.21 14.79 -20.41
C GLY A 304 7.03 15.73 -20.66
N SER A 305 6.53 15.90 -21.89
CA SER A 305 5.42 16.81 -22.20
C SER A 305 4.05 16.20 -21.86
N TYR A 306 3.07 17.04 -21.53
CA TYR A 306 1.69 16.62 -21.36
C TYR A 306 0.68 17.67 -21.85
N THR A 307 -0.56 17.25 -22.04
CA THR A 307 -1.70 18.13 -22.36
C THR A 307 -2.95 17.54 -21.74
N LEU A 308 -3.59 18.31 -20.87
CA LEU A 308 -4.68 17.89 -20.01
C LEU A 308 -5.91 18.77 -20.25
N SER A 309 -6.98 18.19 -20.79
CA SER A 309 -8.26 18.89 -20.93
C SER A 309 -9.04 18.86 -19.61
N VAL A 310 -9.57 19.99 -19.20
CA VAL A 310 -10.36 20.15 -17.96
C VAL A 310 -11.61 20.99 -18.21
N PRO A 311 -12.72 20.77 -17.48
CA PRO A 311 -13.80 21.75 -17.41
C PRO A 311 -13.32 23.11 -16.86
N PRO A 312 -14.16 24.16 -16.87
CA PRO A 312 -13.88 25.37 -16.10
C PRO A 312 -13.88 25.06 -14.59
N GLY A 313 -12.95 25.63 -13.83
CA GLY A 313 -12.82 25.32 -12.40
C GLY A 313 -11.53 25.81 -11.75
N GLU A 314 -11.33 25.44 -10.48
CA GLU A 314 -10.19 25.83 -9.64
C GLU A 314 -9.37 24.61 -9.21
N TYR A 315 -8.34 24.29 -10.00
CA TYR A 315 -7.69 22.99 -9.99
C TYR A 315 -6.42 22.93 -9.13
N ALA A 316 -6.33 21.93 -8.25
CA ALA A 316 -5.05 21.43 -7.75
C ALA A 316 -4.47 20.44 -8.79
N VAL A 317 -3.26 20.72 -9.30
CA VAL A 317 -2.60 19.87 -10.31
C VAL A 317 -1.49 19.06 -9.65
N ALA A 318 -1.51 17.74 -9.83
CA ALA A 318 -0.54 16.79 -9.29
C ALA A 318 0.19 16.01 -10.39
N PHE A 319 1.48 15.81 -10.17
CA PHE A 319 2.44 15.17 -11.07
C PHE A 319 2.88 13.84 -10.46
N VAL A 320 2.61 12.74 -11.16
CA VAL A 320 2.90 11.39 -10.67
C VAL A 320 3.77 10.65 -11.69
N PRO A 321 5.07 10.42 -11.40
CA PRO A 321 5.96 9.71 -12.30
C PRO A 321 5.64 8.21 -12.36
N ASN A 322 5.74 7.62 -13.55
CA ASN A 322 5.55 6.18 -13.74
C ASN A 322 6.85 5.43 -13.42
N GLY A 323 7.09 5.24 -12.12
CA GLY A 323 8.34 4.67 -11.61
C GLY A 323 9.53 5.60 -11.81
N GLY A 324 10.73 5.03 -11.94
CA GLY A 324 11.96 5.82 -12.02
C GLY A 324 12.37 6.40 -10.66
N ARG A 325 12.90 7.63 -10.66
CA ARG A 325 13.42 8.31 -9.45
C ARG A 325 12.57 9.47 -8.95
N GLY A 326 11.60 9.96 -9.73
CA GLY A 326 10.84 11.16 -9.37
C GLY A 326 9.99 10.95 -8.11
N ILE A 327 9.95 11.94 -7.24
CA ILE A 327 9.04 11.99 -6.09
C ILE A 327 7.76 12.74 -6.53
N PRO A 328 6.55 12.18 -6.32
CA PRO A 328 5.30 12.87 -6.64
C PRO A 328 5.12 14.20 -5.89
N GLU A 329 4.48 15.17 -6.54
CA GLU A 329 4.16 16.49 -5.97
C GLU A 329 3.00 17.17 -6.69
N TYR A 330 2.46 18.22 -6.08
CA TYR A 330 1.54 19.17 -6.68
C TYR A 330 2.33 20.36 -7.24
N TRP A 331 1.74 21.07 -8.20
CA TRP A 331 2.36 22.22 -8.86
C TRP A 331 2.93 23.25 -7.86
N LYS A 332 4.15 23.73 -8.14
CA LYS A 332 5.01 24.53 -7.25
C LYS A 332 5.41 23.78 -5.97
N ASP A 333 5.96 22.58 -6.17
CA ASP A 333 6.68 21.76 -5.18
C ASP A 333 5.87 21.40 -3.92
N ALA A 334 4.54 21.48 -3.99
CA ALA A 334 3.66 21.23 -2.87
C ALA A 334 3.51 19.72 -2.61
N ARG A 335 3.98 19.24 -1.46
CA ARG A 335 3.98 17.79 -1.12
C ARG A 335 2.59 17.25 -0.71
N GLN A 336 1.59 18.11 -0.51
CA GLN A 336 0.22 17.73 -0.13
C GLN A 336 -0.80 18.66 -0.81
N GLU A 337 -1.96 18.13 -1.17
CA GLU A 337 -3.05 18.85 -1.86
C GLU A 337 -3.52 20.12 -1.13
N LYS A 338 -3.60 20.06 0.21
CA LYS A 338 -3.97 21.19 1.07
C LYS A 338 -3.01 22.40 0.94
N ASP A 339 -1.77 22.15 0.52
CA ASP A 339 -0.71 23.14 0.38
C ASP A 339 -0.50 23.51 -1.10
N ALA A 340 -1.25 22.92 -2.03
CA ALA A 340 -1.12 23.11 -3.47
C ALA A 340 -1.60 24.49 -3.91
N THR A 341 -0.85 25.12 -4.82
CA THR A 341 -1.33 26.33 -5.52
C THR A 341 -2.39 25.92 -6.55
N ARG A 342 -3.61 26.45 -6.43
CA ARG A 342 -4.68 26.19 -7.40
C ARG A 342 -4.56 27.05 -8.66
N ILE A 343 -5.10 26.55 -9.76
CA ILE A 343 -5.14 27.18 -11.08
C ILE A 343 -6.59 27.40 -11.49
N ALA A 344 -6.97 28.66 -11.68
CA ALA A 344 -8.23 29.06 -12.29
C ALA A 344 -8.21 28.78 -13.80
N VAL A 345 -9.17 28.00 -14.28
CA VAL A 345 -9.35 27.70 -15.72
C VAL A 345 -10.72 28.20 -16.17
N ALA A 346 -10.73 29.14 -17.12
CA ALA A 346 -11.93 29.63 -17.78
C ALA A 346 -12.34 28.74 -18.98
N PRO A 347 -13.59 28.83 -19.48
CA PRO A 347 -14.06 28.07 -20.64
C PRO A 347 -13.16 28.25 -21.86
N GLY A 348 -12.74 27.15 -22.49
CA GLY A 348 -11.86 27.14 -23.66
C GLY A 348 -10.44 27.71 -23.42
N GLN A 349 -10.06 28.02 -22.18
CA GLN A 349 -8.77 28.64 -21.88
C GLN A 349 -7.61 27.64 -22.01
N ALA A 350 -6.61 27.99 -22.82
CA ALA A 350 -5.31 27.33 -22.79
C ALA A 350 -4.40 27.98 -21.72
N ILE A 351 -3.81 27.15 -20.86
CA ILE A 351 -2.80 27.51 -19.86
C ILE A 351 -1.56 26.67 -20.12
N ALA A 352 -0.43 27.33 -20.37
CA ALA A 352 0.87 26.70 -20.58
C ALA A 352 1.78 26.92 -19.35
N ASP A 353 3.02 26.42 -19.45
CA ASP A 353 4.09 26.59 -18.45
C ASP A 353 3.72 26.04 -17.05
N ILE A 354 2.83 25.04 -17.00
CA ILE A 354 2.48 24.30 -15.78
C ILE A 354 3.43 23.11 -15.65
N ASP A 355 4.71 23.44 -15.45
CA ASP A 355 5.82 22.49 -15.35
C ASP A 355 6.04 21.96 -13.92
N ALA A 356 6.65 20.79 -13.82
CA ALA A 356 7.18 20.21 -12.58
C ALA A 356 8.64 19.75 -12.74
N THR A 357 9.45 19.95 -11.70
CA THR A 357 10.87 19.59 -11.66
C THR A 357 11.10 18.70 -10.43
N LEU A 358 10.71 17.44 -10.57
CA LEU A 358 10.58 16.51 -9.46
C LEU A 358 11.92 16.27 -8.75
N ASP A 359 11.91 16.34 -7.43
CA ASP A 359 13.01 15.80 -6.61
C ASP A 359 13.23 14.31 -6.95
N ALA A 360 14.50 13.89 -6.93
CA ALA A 360 14.90 12.54 -7.28
C ALA A 360 15.32 11.70 -6.05
N THR A 361 14.76 10.51 -5.91
CA THR A 361 15.30 9.47 -5.02
C THR A 361 16.65 8.97 -5.53
N GLY A 362 17.62 8.82 -4.64
CA GLY A 362 18.82 8.02 -4.88
C GLY A 362 18.58 6.53 -4.62
N MET A 363 19.50 5.68 -5.07
CA MET A 363 19.41 4.23 -4.88
C MET A 363 20.51 3.73 -3.93
N ILE A 364 20.10 3.09 -2.83
CA ILE A 364 20.96 2.21 -2.03
C ILE A 364 20.93 0.83 -2.69
N THR A 365 22.11 0.27 -3.00
CA THR A 365 22.22 -1.04 -3.63
C THR A 365 23.36 -1.86 -3.01
N GLY A 366 23.18 -3.17 -3.03
CA GLY A 366 24.15 -4.14 -2.53
C GLY A 366 23.66 -5.57 -2.72
N VAL A 367 24.33 -6.51 -2.08
CA VAL A 367 23.93 -7.92 -2.04
C VAL A 367 23.79 -8.43 -0.60
N VAL A 368 22.80 -9.29 -0.36
CA VAL A 368 22.66 -10.03 0.89
C VAL A 368 23.10 -11.47 0.70
N ARG A 369 23.88 -11.97 1.65
CA ARG A 369 24.24 -13.38 1.79
C ARG A 369 23.69 -13.95 3.09
N THR A 370 23.57 -15.26 3.12
CA THR A 370 23.26 -16.09 4.29
C THR A 370 24.32 -17.17 4.38
N SER A 371 25.18 -17.12 5.41
CA SER A 371 26.39 -17.97 5.51
C SER A 371 27.26 -17.97 4.23
N GLY A 372 27.45 -16.81 3.59
CA GLY A 372 28.24 -16.65 2.37
C GLY A 372 27.56 -17.07 1.06
N ALA A 373 26.38 -17.71 1.10
CA ALA A 373 25.56 -17.98 -0.09
C ALA A 373 24.64 -16.80 -0.41
N LEU A 374 24.39 -16.48 -1.68
CA LEU A 374 23.49 -15.38 -2.07
C LEU A 374 22.05 -15.68 -1.61
N SER A 375 21.41 -14.73 -0.93
CA SER A 375 20.08 -14.93 -0.34
C SER A 375 19.01 -14.28 -1.21
N GLY A 376 18.15 -15.11 -1.82
CA GLY A 376 17.07 -14.63 -2.69
C GLY A 376 15.88 -14.02 -1.95
N ASP A 377 15.71 -14.34 -0.67
CA ASP A 377 14.46 -14.10 0.09
C ASP A 377 14.63 -13.11 1.27
N ALA A 378 15.77 -12.43 1.39
CA ALA A 378 16.01 -11.45 2.43
C ALA A 378 15.26 -10.12 2.19
N ILE A 379 15.07 -9.38 3.28
CA ILE A 379 14.49 -8.03 3.30
C ILE A 379 15.59 -7.06 3.73
N VAL A 380 15.73 -5.95 3.00
CA VAL A 380 16.59 -4.83 3.36
C VAL A 380 15.73 -3.59 3.59
N GLU A 381 16.01 -2.88 4.67
CA GLU A 381 15.21 -1.77 5.19
C GLU A 381 16.11 -0.57 5.47
N ALA A 382 15.65 0.64 5.13
CA ALA A 382 16.33 1.88 5.46
C ALA A 382 15.48 2.71 6.43
N TYR A 383 16.15 3.32 7.41
CA TYR A 383 15.52 4.08 8.48
C TYR A 383 16.14 5.47 8.66
N ILE A 384 15.31 6.46 8.98
CA ILE A 384 15.73 7.76 9.54
C ILE A 384 15.24 7.82 11.00
N GLY A 385 16.15 8.05 11.95
CA GLY A 385 15.83 7.85 13.37
C GLY A 385 15.36 6.41 13.57
N ASP A 386 14.18 6.23 14.18
CA ASP A 386 13.49 4.94 14.29
C ASP A 386 12.48 4.65 13.17
N THR A 387 12.17 5.63 12.32
CA THR A 387 11.14 5.51 11.27
C THR A 387 11.66 4.74 10.05
N LEU A 388 10.98 3.66 9.68
CA LEU A 388 11.20 2.96 8.39
C LEU A 388 10.74 3.87 7.25
N VAL A 389 11.64 4.17 6.31
CA VAL A 389 11.35 5.07 5.18
C VAL A 389 11.27 4.35 3.83
N SER A 390 11.92 3.20 3.71
CA SER A 390 11.90 2.38 2.48
C SER A 390 12.33 0.96 2.79
N MET A 391 11.89 0.00 1.96
CA MET A 391 12.28 -1.40 2.06
C MET A 391 12.38 -2.04 0.66
N ALA A 392 13.22 -3.05 0.54
CA ALA A 392 13.41 -3.83 -0.67
C ALA A 392 13.55 -5.32 -0.33
N TYR A 393 12.97 -6.18 -1.15
CA TYR A 393 13.31 -7.60 -1.16
C TYR A 393 14.54 -7.82 -2.04
N THR A 394 15.36 -8.79 -1.69
CA THR A 394 16.41 -9.30 -2.58
C THR A 394 15.81 -9.98 -3.81
N GLN A 395 16.57 -9.98 -4.90
CA GLN A 395 16.34 -10.80 -6.08
C GLN A 395 17.04 -12.16 -5.90
N PRO A 396 16.72 -13.18 -6.72
CA PRO A 396 17.33 -14.52 -6.60
C PRO A 396 18.87 -14.58 -6.70
N ASP A 397 19.53 -13.51 -7.16
CA ASP A 397 20.98 -13.35 -7.19
C ASP A 397 21.55 -12.65 -5.93
N GLY A 398 20.73 -12.48 -4.89
CA GLY A 398 21.07 -11.76 -3.65
C GLY A 398 21.08 -10.24 -3.77
N SER A 399 20.91 -9.67 -4.96
CA SER A 399 20.96 -8.21 -5.14
C SER A 399 19.68 -7.53 -4.68
N TYR A 400 19.80 -6.32 -4.13
CA TYR A 400 18.64 -5.49 -3.80
C TYR A 400 18.85 -4.05 -4.28
N ARG A 401 17.73 -3.34 -4.44
CA ARG A 401 17.70 -1.91 -4.80
C ARG A 401 16.64 -1.21 -3.98
N LEU A 402 17.05 -0.21 -3.22
CA LEU A 402 16.22 0.50 -2.26
C LEU A 402 16.24 1.99 -2.62
N ALA A 403 15.09 2.50 -3.07
CA ALA A 403 14.91 3.90 -3.44
C ALA A 403 14.59 4.73 -2.20
N VAL A 404 15.34 5.80 -1.98
CA VAL A 404 15.14 6.76 -0.87
C VAL A 404 15.50 8.19 -1.31
N PRO A 405 14.94 9.24 -0.68
CA PRO A 405 15.37 10.62 -0.89
C PRO A 405 16.85 10.87 -0.52
N ALA A 406 17.33 12.11 -0.67
CA ALA A 406 18.57 12.55 -0.02
C ALA A 406 18.47 12.35 1.51
N GLY A 407 19.54 11.89 2.16
CA GLY A 407 19.49 11.69 3.61
C GLY A 407 20.63 10.86 4.18
N THR A 408 20.57 10.64 5.48
CA THR A 408 21.46 9.72 6.22
C THR A 408 20.61 8.61 6.82
N TYR A 409 20.92 7.37 6.45
CA TYR A 409 20.10 6.20 6.73
C TYR A 409 20.85 5.18 7.58
N ILE A 410 20.15 4.56 8.51
CA ILE A 410 20.58 3.28 9.07
C ILE A 410 19.92 2.17 8.24
N VAL A 411 20.73 1.25 7.70
CA VAL A 411 20.25 0.16 6.84
C VAL A 411 20.40 -1.17 7.56
N ARG A 412 19.33 -1.99 7.53
CA ARG A 412 19.25 -3.32 8.17
C ARG A 412 18.88 -4.35 7.11
N ALA A 413 19.50 -5.52 7.16
CA ALA A 413 19.05 -6.71 6.46
C ALA A 413 18.54 -7.77 7.46
N THR A 414 17.49 -8.47 7.05
CA THR A 414 16.90 -9.61 7.77
C THR A 414 16.61 -10.72 6.77
N ALA A 415 16.86 -11.97 7.16
CA ALA A 415 16.36 -13.11 6.38
C ALA A 415 14.82 -13.14 6.39
N ASN A 416 14.23 -13.93 5.50
CA ASN A 416 12.78 -14.00 5.36
C ASN A 416 12.10 -14.43 6.68
N VAL A 417 10.80 -14.12 6.83
CA VAL A 417 9.98 -14.62 7.95
C VAL A 417 9.87 -16.16 7.98
N TYR A 418 10.21 -16.83 6.87
CA TYR A 418 10.31 -18.29 6.79
C TYR A 418 11.71 -18.85 7.10
N ASP A 419 12.74 -18.01 7.20
CA ASP A 419 14.15 -18.38 7.37
C ASP A 419 14.80 -17.62 8.55
N MET A 420 14.09 -17.57 9.68
CA MET A 420 14.47 -16.83 10.89
C MET A 420 15.67 -17.42 11.65
N ILE A 421 16.35 -18.45 11.11
CA ILE A 421 17.59 -19.00 11.69
C ILE A 421 18.78 -18.04 11.55
N PHE A 422 18.66 -17.00 10.71
CA PHE A 422 19.68 -15.98 10.52
C PHE A 422 19.38 -14.73 11.36
N ALA A 423 20.39 -14.26 12.09
CA ALA A 423 20.27 -13.04 12.88
C ALA A 423 20.20 -11.80 11.96
N PRO A 424 19.36 -10.80 12.28
CA PRO A 424 19.41 -9.48 11.65
C PRO A 424 20.81 -8.85 11.71
N GLN A 425 21.20 -8.15 10.66
CA GLN A 425 22.47 -7.43 10.57
C GLN A 425 22.22 -5.99 10.13
N PHE A 426 22.91 -5.03 10.75
CA PHE A 426 22.97 -3.65 10.29
C PHE A 426 24.22 -3.43 9.43
N PHE A 427 24.19 -2.41 8.58
CA PHE A 427 25.27 -2.17 7.63
C PHE A 427 26.63 -2.05 8.33
N ASP A 428 27.68 -2.52 7.64
CA ASP A 428 29.04 -2.73 8.16
C ASP A 428 29.19 -3.93 9.12
N GLY A 429 28.26 -4.89 9.03
CA GLY A 429 28.38 -6.22 9.66
C GLY A 429 27.99 -6.28 11.14
N VAL A 430 27.47 -5.20 11.72
CA VAL A 430 27.20 -5.08 13.16
C VAL A 430 25.81 -5.59 13.55
N ALA A 431 25.67 -5.98 14.82
CA ALA A 431 24.42 -6.56 15.33
C ALA A 431 23.39 -5.51 15.82
N THR A 432 23.80 -4.25 16.02
CA THR A 432 22.92 -3.23 16.61
C THR A 432 22.84 -1.94 15.80
N ARG A 433 21.72 -1.22 15.95
CA ARG A 433 21.48 0.08 15.32
C ARG A 433 22.50 1.14 15.72
N ALA A 434 22.98 1.10 16.97
CA ALA A 434 23.87 2.10 17.53
C ALA A 434 25.31 1.99 17.01
N GLU A 435 25.71 0.80 16.59
CA GLU A 435 27.03 0.50 16.01
C GLU A 435 27.05 0.66 14.48
N ALA A 436 25.88 0.84 13.86
CA ALA A 436 25.72 0.80 12.40
C ALA A 436 26.34 2.01 11.71
N THR A 437 27.22 1.77 10.75
CA THR A 437 27.81 2.83 9.91
C THR A 437 26.70 3.52 9.10
N PRO A 438 26.48 4.84 9.22
CA PRO A 438 25.40 5.51 8.50
C PRO A 438 25.63 5.55 6.99
N VAL A 439 24.59 5.24 6.22
CA VAL A 439 24.57 5.29 4.76
C VAL A 439 24.07 6.66 4.31
N VAL A 440 24.98 7.51 3.83
CA VAL A 440 24.68 8.88 3.40
C VAL A 440 24.46 8.94 1.88
N LEU A 441 23.31 9.50 1.46
CA LEU A 441 22.97 9.78 0.06
C LEU A 441 22.79 11.29 -0.16
N ALA A 442 23.41 11.80 -1.22
CA ALA A 442 23.08 13.11 -1.79
C ALA A 442 21.76 13.04 -2.59
N ALA A 443 21.19 14.20 -2.95
CA ALA A 443 19.98 14.27 -3.78
C ALA A 443 20.18 13.52 -5.11
N GLY A 444 19.26 12.59 -5.40
CA GLY A 444 19.31 11.64 -6.52
C GLY A 444 20.58 10.77 -6.62
N GLY A 445 21.50 10.81 -5.65
CA GLY A 445 22.79 10.12 -5.70
C GLY A 445 22.72 8.64 -5.30
N ASP A 446 23.52 7.80 -5.94
CA ASP A 446 23.55 6.36 -5.68
C ASP A 446 24.65 5.94 -4.71
N ARG A 447 24.34 4.92 -3.90
CA ARG A 447 25.29 4.26 -3.00
C ARG A 447 25.22 2.74 -3.20
N ALA A 448 26.14 2.23 -4.02
CA ALA A 448 26.35 0.80 -4.21
C ALA A 448 27.33 0.22 -3.17
N GLY A 449 27.30 -1.10 -2.97
CA GLY A 449 28.17 -1.81 -2.03
C GLY A 449 27.73 -1.62 -0.57
N VAL A 450 26.43 -1.64 -0.32
CA VAL A 450 25.83 -1.75 1.01
C VAL A 450 25.47 -3.22 1.23
N ASP A 451 26.49 -4.04 1.41
CA ASP A 451 26.38 -5.51 1.40
C ASP A 451 26.19 -6.08 2.81
N PHE A 452 25.59 -7.27 2.88
CA PHE A 452 25.30 -8.01 4.11
C PHE A 452 25.70 -9.48 3.96
N ASP A 453 26.12 -10.10 5.07
CA ASP A 453 26.28 -11.56 5.19
C ASP A 453 25.72 -12.00 6.54
N LEU A 454 24.49 -12.50 6.51
CA LEU A 454 23.73 -12.88 7.69
C LEU A 454 24.25 -14.22 8.23
N ALA A 455 24.66 -14.20 9.50
CA ALA A 455 25.11 -15.40 10.20
C ALA A 455 23.92 -16.10 10.90
N PRO A 456 23.95 -17.43 11.08
CA PRO A 456 22.99 -18.13 11.91
C PRO A 456 23.01 -17.60 13.35
N GLY A 457 21.86 -17.24 13.89
CA GLY A 457 21.74 -16.91 15.31
C GLY A 457 21.72 -18.16 16.18
N GLY A 458 21.81 -17.95 17.50
CA GLY A 458 21.70 -19.02 18.48
C GLY A 458 20.27 -19.21 19.00
N ALA A 459 20.12 -20.19 19.88
CA ALA A 459 18.89 -20.48 20.62
C ALA A 459 19.20 -20.77 22.09
N ILE A 460 18.21 -20.63 22.97
CA ILE A 460 18.31 -20.93 24.41
C ILE A 460 17.12 -21.80 24.83
N ASP A 461 17.38 -22.99 25.36
CA ASP A 461 16.33 -23.88 25.87
C ASP A 461 16.42 -24.06 27.39
N GLY A 462 15.26 -24.16 28.02
CA GLY A 462 15.17 -24.50 29.44
C GLY A 462 13.74 -24.80 29.88
N THR A 463 13.59 -24.97 31.18
CA THR A 463 12.32 -25.16 31.87
C THR A 463 12.10 -24.10 32.93
N VAL A 464 10.83 -23.83 33.24
CA VAL A 464 10.45 -23.00 34.38
C VAL A 464 9.72 -23.86 35.39
N SER A 465 10.21 -23.86 36.63
CA SER A 465 9.68 -24.68 37.72
C SER A 465 9.57 -23.91 39.03
N THR A 466 8.83 -24.44 39.99
CA THR A 466 8.79 -23.94 41.37
C THR A 466 9.85 -24.63 42.24
N ALA A 467 10.12 -24.11 43.44
CA ALA A 467 10.98 -24.78 44.44
C ALA A 467 10.56 -26.22 44.80
N GLY A 468 9.32 -26.63 44.52
CA GLY A 468 8.84 -28.02 44.66
C GLY A 468 9.07 -28.90 43.42
N GLY A 469 9.74 -28.40 42.38
CA GLY A 469 9.97 -29.09 41.11
C GLY A 469 8.77 -29.16 40.17
N ALA A 470 7.62 -28.58 40.53
CA ALA A 470 6.45 -28.53 39.65
C ALA A 470 6.69 -27.52 38.51
N ALA A 471 6.41 -27.93 37.27
CA ALA A 471 6.49 -27.07 36.10
C ALA A 471 5.49 -25.90 36.18
N VAL A 472 5.89 -24.75 35.66
CA VAL A 472 5.16 -23.48 35.76
C VAL A 472 4.60 -23.10 34.39
N SER A 473 3.28 -23.06 34.25
CA SER A 473 2.59 -22.65 33.02
C SER A 473 2.00 -21.25 33.15
N GLY A 474 2.20 -20.42 32.12
CA GLY A 474 1.82 -19.00 32.10
C GLY A 474 2.89 -18.07 32.68
N ALA A 475 4.16 -18.49 32.67
CA ALA A 475 5.28 -17.60 33.00
C ALA A 475 5.82 -16.95 31.72
N THR A 476 6.24 -15.70 31.81
CA THR A 476 6.91 -14.99 30.71
C THR A 476 8.42 -15.12 30.90
N VAL A 477 9.12 -15.67 29.90
CA VAL A 477 10.59 -15.82 29.89
C VAL A 477 11.19 -14.82 28.91
N THR A 478 12.08 -13.97 29.39
CA THR A 478 12.81 -12.96 28.62
C THR A 478 14.30 -13.31 28.62
N ALA A 479 14.92 -13.37 27.44
CA ALA A 479 16.37 -13.38 27.28
C ALA A 479 16.92 -11.94 27.29
N LEU A 480 17.89 -11.70 28.17
CA LEU A 480 18.62 -10.44 28.26
C LEU A 480 20.03 -10.66 27.72
N LEU A 481 20.44 -9.82 26.76
CA LEU A 481 21.78 -9.77 26.19
C LEU A 481 22.60 -8.67 26.87
N TRP A 482 23.83 -8.96 27.26
CA TRP A 482 24.78 -7.97 27.77
C TRP A 482 25.37 -7.13 26.62
N THR A 483 25.33 -5.81 26.76
CA THR A 483 25.84 -4.84 25.79
C THR A 483 26.75 -3.82 26.47
N ALA A 484 27.44 -2.97 25.70
CA ALA A 484 28.25 -1.88 26.26
C ALA A 484 27.44 -0.87 27.11
N SER A 485 26.12 -0.81 26.90
CA SER A 485 25.16 -0.01 27.69
C SER A 485 24.43 -0.80 28.78
N GLY A 486 24.90 -2.00 29.12
CA GLY A 486 24.27 -2.89 30.11
C GLY A 486 23.35 -3.95 29.49
N TRP A 487 22.46 -4.52 30.30
CA TRP A 487 21.53 -5.57 29.89
C TRP A 487 20.38 -5.04 29.02
N ARG A 488 20.04 -5.77 27.95
CA ARG A 488 18.92 -5.47 27.04
C ARG A 488 18.06 -6.69 26.78
N ASP A 489 16.74 -6.56 26.96
CA ASP A 489 15.76 -7.56 26.54
C ASP A 489 15.80 -7.74 25.01
N VAL A 490 16.01 -8.98 24.52
CA VAL A 490 16.15 -9.26 23.07
C VAL A 490 15.20 -10.35 22.53
N ALA A 491 14.64 -11.19 23.39
CA ALA A 491 13.55 -12.10 23.03
C ALA A 491 12.70 -12.39 24.25
N THR A 492 11.39 -12.57 24.06
CA THR A 492 10.43 -12.90 25.13
C THR A 492 9.38 -13.87 24.61
N LEU A 493 8.98 -14.85 25.42
CA LEU A 493 7.85 -15.74 25.14
C LEU A 493 7.14 -16.17 26.44
N ASP A 494 5.87 -16.55 26.32
CA ASP A 494 5.12 -17.19 27.40
C ASP A 494 5.26 -18.72 27.33
N THR A 495 5.50 -19.37 28.46
CA THR A 495 5.82 -20.81 28.53
C THR A 495 4.81 -21.62 29.32
N GLU A 496 4.59 -22.87 28.89
CA GLU A 496 3.87 -23.90 29.66
C GLU A 496 4.80 -24.72 30.60
N GLY A 497 6.02 -24.24 30.84
CA GLY A 497 7.02 -24.85 31.71
C GLY A 497 8.27 -25.37 30.98
N ARG A 498 8.27 -25.38 29.64
CA ARG A 498 9.45 -25.50 28.79
C ARG A 498 9.47 -24.37 27.77
N PHE A 499 10.63 -23.77 27.53
CA PHE A 499 10.81 -22.72 26.54
C PHE A 499 12.00 -23.03 25.61
N THR A 500 11.92 -22.49 24.40
CA THR A 500 13.01 -22.36 23.43
C THR A 500 12.94 -20.94 22.90
N LEU A 501 13.89 -20.09 23.29
CA LEU A 501 14.04 -18.73 22.77
C LEU A 501 14.97 -18.79 21.54
N GLY A 502 14.56 -18.16 20.44
CA GLY A 502 15.32 -18.12 19.19
C GLY A 502 15.02 -19.22 18.18
N GLY A 503 14.71 -20.44 18.62
CA GLY A 503 14.48 -21.56 17.69
C GLY A 503 13.09 -21.57 17.03
N ARG A 504 13.02 -22.11 15.80
CA ARG A 504 11.81 -22.86 15.36
C ARG A 504 12.05 -24.33 15.67
N ALA A 505 11.00 -25.05 16.07
CA ALA A 505 11.06 -26.45 16.45
C ALA A 505 11.26 -27.40 15.25
N ASP A 506 12.46 -27.42 14.66
CA ASP A 506 12.89 -28.40 13.66
C ASP A 506 14.02 -29.28 14.24
N PRO A 507 13.86 -30.62 14.32
CA PRO A 507 14.86 -31.52 14.90
C PRO A 507 16.11 -31.76 14.03
N GLU A 508 16.18 -31.28 12.78
CA GLU A 508 17.34 -31.52 11.89
C GLU A 508 18.23 -30.28 11.61
N ALA A 509 17.93 -29.10 12.18
CA ALA A 509 18.71 -27.88 11.97
C ALA A 509 19.18 -27.22 13.30
N PRO A 510 20.50 -27.07 13.55
CA PRO A 510 21.02 -26.23 14.64
C PRO A 510 21.02 -24.74 14.23
N GLY A 511 20.17 -23.93 14.86
CA GLY A 511 20.16 -22.47 14.68
C GLY A 511 18.88 -21.81 15.23
N GLY A 512 18.98 -20.53 15.57
CA GLY A 512 17.86 -19.70 16.01
C GLY A 512 18.07 -18.22 15.67
N SER A 513 17.21 -17.33 16.13
CA SER A 513 17.26 -15.89 15.79
C SER A 513 18.08 -15.01 16.73
N LEU A 514 18.66 -15.56 17.81
CA LEU A 514 19.34 -14.76 18.84
C LEU A 514 20.75 -14.35 18.40
N PRO A 515 21.18 -13.08 18.59
CA PRO A 515 22.57 -12.68 18.41
C PRO A 515 23.52 -13.50 19.29
N ALA A 516 24.74 -13.75 18.82
CA ALA A 516 25.80 -14.31 19.69
C ALA A 516 26.18 -13.28 20.77
N GLY A 517 26.47 -13.75 21.99
CA GLY A 517 26.76 -12.85 23.11
C GLY A 517 26.66 -13.52 24.48
N VAL A 518 26.75 -12.70 25.54
CA VAL A 518 26.55 -13.14 26.93
C VAL A 518 25.13 -12.81 27.37
N TYR A 519 24.45 -13.82 27.90
CA TYR A 519 23.03 -13.80 28.22
C TYR A 519 22.77 -14.11 29.69
N THR A 520 21.64 -13.61 30.17
CA THR A 520 20.91 -14.18 31.31
C THR A 520 19.42 -14.24 30.96
N LEU A 521 18.62 -14.85 31.84
CA LEU A 521 17.17 -14.94 31.69
C LEU A 521 16.49 -14.21 32.84
N ARG A 522 15.39 -13.52 32.54
CA ARG A 522 14.40 -13.02 33.51
C ARG A 522 13.12 -13.81 33.30
N VAL A 523 12.48 -14.23 34.39
CA VAL A 523 11.21 -14.97 34.37
C VAL A 523 10.23 -14.31 35.32
N GLU A 524 9.06 -13.96 34.79
CA GLU A 524 8.03 -13.20 35.48
C GLU A 524 6.71 -13.98 35.48
N MET A 525 6.06 -14.04 36.64
CA MET A 525 4.73 -14.62 36.80
C MET A 525 3.99 -13.93 37.96
N PRO A 526 2.73 -13.52 37.78
CA PRO A 526 1.90 -13.02 38.87
C PRO A 526 1.82 -14.01 40.05
N GLY A 527 2.10 -13.52 41.26
CA GLY A 527 2.10 -14.34 42.50
C GLY A 527 3.45 -14.99 42.83
N PHE A 528 4.46 -14.82 42.00
CA PHE A 528 5.85 -15.21 42.27
C PHE A 528 6.77 -13.98 42.22
N CYS A 529 7.95 -14.09 42.82
CA CYS A 529 9.01 -13.10 42.68
C CYS A 529 9.64 -13.24 41.29
N THR A 530 10.07 -12.13 40.68
CA THR A 530 10.86 -12.16 39.44
C THR A 530 12.11 -13.02 39.65
N GLY A 531 12.18 -14.14 38.92
CA GLY A 531 13.32 -15.05 38.95
C GLY A 531 14.30 -14.71 37.84
N TYR A 532 15.58 -14.95 38.09
CA TYR A 532 16.63 -14.86 37.09
C TYR A 532 17.40 -16.19 36.98
N PHE A 533 18.12 -16.39 35.87
CA PHE A 533 18.97 -17.57 35.71
C PHE A 533 19.99 -17.67 36.87
N GLY A 534 20.30 -18.89 37.30
CA GLY A 534 21.05 -19.16 38.54
C GLY A 534 20.20 -19.15 39.82
N GLY A 535 18.90 -18.84 39.73
CA GLY A 535 17.99 -18.81 40.89
C GLY A 535 18.01 -17.50 41.68
N ALA A 536 18.58 -16.44 41.11
CA ALA A 536 18.62 -15.12 41.73
C ALA A 536 17.25 -14.40 41.66
N GLN A 537 17.02 -13.48 42.59
CA GLN A 537 15.84 -12.59 42.61
C GLN A 537 16.19 -11.14 42.22
N SER A 538 17.36 -10.93 41.62
CA SER A 538 17.78 -9.65 41.02
C SER A 538 18.77 -9.91 39.89
N LEU A 539 18.80 -8.99 38.92
CA LEU A 539 19.68 -9.05 37.76
C LEU A 539 21.19 -9.02 38.13
N LEU A 540 21.55 -8.42 39.26
CA LEU A 540 22.91 -8.42 39.81
C LEU A 540 23.38 -9.80 40.29
N GLY A 541 22.48 -10.58 40.87
CA GLY A 541 22.80 -11.94 41.34
C GLY A 541 22.69 -13.01 40.26
N ALA A 542 22.28 -12.65 39.04
CA ALA A 542 21.93 -13.60 38.00
C ALA A 542 23.17 -14.28 37.41
N ASP A 543 23.12 -15.60 37.28
CA ASP A 543 24.13 -16.33 36.52
C ASP A 543 24.07 -15.90 35.04
N THR A 544 25.20 -16.01 34.36
CA THR A 544 25.32 -15.66 32.94
C THR A 544 25.90 -16.81 32.13
N PHE A 545 25.56 -16.86 30.85
CA PHE A 545 26.04 -17.87 29.93
C PHE A 545 26.26 -17.28 28.54
N ARG A 546 27.11 -17.92 27.74
CA ARG A 546 27.42 -17.46 26.39
C ARG A 546 26.63 -18.25 25.34
N VAL A 547 26.04 -17.54 24.38
CA VAL A 547 25.44 -18.09 23.17
C VAL A 547 26.40 -17.80 22.02
N GLU A 548 26.84 -18.85 21.32
CA GLU A 548 27.68 -18.74 20.12
C GLU A 548 26.80 -18.75 18.86
N PRO A 549 27.29 -18.27 17.69
CA PRO A 549 26.53 -18.29 16.44
C PRO A 549 26.07 -19.72 16.08
N GLY A 550 24.82 -19.87 15.66
CA GLY A 550 24.21 -21.18 15.34
C GLY A 550 24.04 -22.15 16.51
N ALA A 551 24.43 -21.79 17.74
CA ALA A 551 24.45 -22.72 18.86
C ALA A 551 23.14 -22.67 19.68
N THR A 552 22.59 -23.85 19.97
CA THR A 552 21.52 -24.02 20.96
C THR A 552 22.12 -24.25 22.34
N VAL A 553 21.84 -23.34 23.29
CA VAL A 553 22.27 -23.44 24.69
C VAL A 553 21.13 -23.99 25.53
N SER A 554 21.07 -25.31 25.66
CA SER A 554 20.03 -26.01 26.43
C SER A 554 20.35 -26.11 27.92
N GLY A 555 19.33 -26.39 28.74
CA GLY A 555 19.46 -26.59 30.19
C GLY A 555 19.56 -25.28 30.98
N ARG A 556 19.01 -24.18 30.46
CA ARG A 556 18.94 -22.88 31.15
C ARG A 556 17.69 -22.77 32.00
N ASP A 557 17.53 -23.73 32.91
CA ASP A 557 16.36 -23.82 33.77
C ASP A 557 16.30 -22.64 34.77
N VAL A 558 15.09 -22.14 35.04
CA VAL A 558 14.83 -21.08 36.01
C VAL A 558 13.79 -21.54 37.02
N MET A 559 14.08 -21.30 38.30
CA MET A 559 13.22 -21.68 39.41
C MET A 559 12.55 -20.45 40.02
N LEU A 560 11.23 -20.42 40.07
CA LEU A 560 10.45 -19.37 40.72
C LEU A 560 10.17 -19.70 42.20
N SER A 561 10.16 -18.64 43.01
CA SER A 561 9.80 -18.68 44.43
C SER A 561 8.64 -17.73 44.69
N ALA A 562 7.75 -18.10 45.61
CA ALA A 562 6.73 -17.21 46.17
C ALA A 562 7.25 -16.41 47.38
N GLU A 563 8.40 -16.82 47.95
CA GLU A 563 9.07 -16.12 49.05
C GLU A 563 10.15 -15.20 48.48
N CYS A 564 9.90 -13.88 48.56
CA CYS A 564 10.82 -12.87 48.05
C CYS A 564 11.79 -12.45 49.15
N THR A 565 13.04 -12.89 49.04
CA THR A 565 14.13 -12.47 49.91
C THR A 565 14.81 -11.27 49.26
N ALA A 566 14.66 -10.07 49.83
CA ALA A 566 15.30 -8.88 49.29
C ALA A 566 16.83 -9.07 49.28
N PRO A 567 17.51 -9.04 48.11
CA PRO A 567 18.97 -9.16 48.07
C PRO A 567 19.60 -7.90 48.63
N SER A 568 20.18 -8.00 49.82
CA SER A 568 20.82 -6.89 50.52
C SER A 568 22.30 -6.73 50.15
N VAL A 569 22.61 -6.62 48.86
CA VAL A 569 23.91 -6.13 48.39
C VAL A 569 23.89 -4.61 48.54
N SER A 570 24.56 -4.10 49.57
CA SER A 570 24.77 -2.66 49.73
C SER A 570 26.00 -2.24 48.92
N PRO A 571 25.90 -1.22 48.05
CA PRO A 571 27.04 -0.76 47.27
C PRO A 571 28.21 -0.33 48.17
N ALA A 572 29.42 -0.71 47.80
CA ALA A 572 30.63 -0.44 48.56
C ALA A 572 31.73 0.13 47.64
N LEU A 573 32.60 0.96 48.22
CA LEU A 573 33.81 1.46 47.56
C LEU A 573 35.06 1.01 48.32
N THR A 574 36.10 0.69 47.57
CA THR A 574 37.46 0.46 48.05
C THR A 574 38.44 1.30 47.24
N LEU A 575 39.58 1.62 47.85
CA LEU A 575 40.65 2.41 47.26
C LEU A 575 41.93 1.56 47.24
N SER A 576 42.74 1.64 46.19
CA SER A 576 44.03 0.93 46.16
C SER A 576 45.01 1.41 47.24
N GLN A 577 44.83 2.64 47.73
CA GLN A 577 45.53 3.21 48.88
C GLN A 577 44.62 4.20 49.62
N ALA A 578 44.68 4.19 50.96
CA ALA A 578 43.90 5.10 51.81
C ALA A 578 44.49 6.53 51.89
N SER A 579 45.69 6.74 51.35
CA SER A 579 46.42 8.00 51.40
C SER A 579 47.12 8.25 50.06
N ILE A 580 47.04 9.46 49.50
CA ILE A 580 47.66 9.80 48.20
C ILE A 580 48.11 11.27 48.14
N LEU A 581 49.05 11.59 47.24
CA LEU A 581 49.43 12.97 46.93
C LEU A 581 48.40 13.62 45.99
N ALA A 582 48.12 14.91 46.17
CA ALA A 582 47.32 15.68 45.21
C ALA A 582 47.98 15.69 43.82
N GLY A 583 47.22 15.44 42.76
CA GLY A 583 47.70 15.36 41.38
C GLY A 583 47.97 13.94 40.88
N GLU A 584 48.11 12.96 41.78
CA GLU A 584 48.36 11.55 41.44
C GLU A 584 47.08 10.78 41.05
N VAL A 585 47.27 9.56 40.52
CA VAL A 585 46.20 8.65 40.10
C VAL A 585 45.89 7.64 41.20
N LEU A 586 44.60 7.50 41.52
CA LEU A 586 44.06 6.57 42.51
C LEU A 586 43.11 5.58 41.82
N THR A 587 43.42 4.28 41.90
CA THR A 587 42.45 3.25 41.53
C THR A 587 41.33 3.20 42.56
N ILE A 588 40.10 3.40 42.10
CA ILE A 588 38.88 3.28 42.89
C ILE A 588 38.12 2.07 42.35
N SER A 589 37.80 1.14 43.24
CA SER A 589 36.99 -0.03 42.93
C SER A 589 35.64 0.05 43.64
N GLY A 590 34.60 -0.42 42.99
CA GLY A 590 33.26 -0.53 43.57
C GLY A 590 32.71 -1.94 43.41
N SER A 591 31.78 -2.33 44.29
CA SER A 591 31.06 -3.60 44.20
C SER A 591 29.64 -3.47 44.76
N GLY A 592 28.72 -4.30 44.27
CA GLY A 592 27.32 -4.30 44.71
C GLY A 592 26.44 -3.24 44.04
N PHE A 593 26.92 -2.63 42.94
CA PHE A 593 26.14 -1.74 42.08
C PHE A 593 25.32 -2.54 41.08
N ALA A 594 24.27 -1.97 40.49
CA ALA A 594 23.51 -2.66 39.45
C ALA A 594 24.38 -2.85 38.17
N PRO A 595 24.32 -3.99 37.46
CA PRO A 595 25.14 -4.17 36.26
C PRO A 595 24.81 -3.14 35.17
N GLY A 596 25.82 -2.44 34.67
CA GLY A 596 25.66 -1.32 33.72
C GLY A 596 25.33 0.03 34.38
N GLU A 597 25.23 0.10 35.71
CA GLU A 597 25.00 1.36 36.43
C GLU A 597 26.20 2.31 36.24
N ALA A 598 25.92 3.50 35.70
CA ALA A 598 26.90 4.56 35.58
C ALA A 598 26.92 5.40 36.87
N VAL A 599 27.96 5.21 37.68
CA VAL A 599 28.14 5.91 38.95
C VAL A 599 29.11 7.09 38.78
N THR A 600 28.75 8.23 39.36
CA THR A 600 29.63 9.40 39.37
C THR A 600 30.45 9.41 40.66
N LEU A 601 31.77 9.52 40.55
CA LEU A 601 32.68 9.56 41.70
C LEU A 601 33.02 11.01 42.05
N GLU A 602 32.84 11.39 43.30
CA GLU A 602 32.98 12.77 43.78
C GLU A 602 33.72 12.80 45.13
N ILE A 603 34.62 13.77 45.35
CA ILE A 603 35.19 14.03 46.67
C ILE A 603 34.33 15.08 47.39
N ARG A 604 33.72 14.73 48.52
CA ARG A 604 32.72 15.56 49.24
C ARG A 604 33.26 16.37 50.42
N SER A 605 34.42 17.01 50.26
CA SER A 605 34.93 18.00 51.23
C SER A 605 34.90 19.40 50.63
N GLU A 606 35.53 19.54 49.45
CA GLU A 606 35.24 20.56 48.46
C GLU A 606 34.74 19.78 47.24
N PRO A 607 33.45 19.89 46.84
CA PRO A 607 32.87 19.04 45.81
C PRO A 607 33.65 19.07 44.49
N ALA A 608 34.38 17.99 44.20
CA ALA A 608 35.09 17.79 42.95
C ALA A 608 34.73 16.43 42.35
N GLU A 609 34.22 16.45 41.12
CA GLU A 609 33.93 15.25 40.33
C GLU A 609 35.24 14.66 39.80
N LEU A 610 35.50 13.39 40.11
CA LEU A 610 36.69 12.65 39.66
C LEU A 610 36.48 12.01 38.29
N GLY A 611 35.24 11.67 37.96
CA GLY A 611 34.84 11.00 36.73
C GLY A 611 33.64 10.09 36.95
N ARG A 612 33.38 9.24 35.97
CA ARG A 612 32.32 8.21 36.03
C ARG A 612 32.91 6.84 35.82
N ALA A 613 32.41 5.87 36.56
CA ALA A 613 32.63 4.45 36.31
C ALA A 613 31.33 3.80 35.86
N VAL A 614 31.41 2.72 35.09
CA VAL A 614 30.27 1.87 34.75
C VAL A 614 30.49 0.51 35.38
N ALA A 615 29.51 0.06 36.18
CA ALA A 615 29.57 -1.26 36.80
C ALA A 615 29.51 -2.37 35.73
N GLY A 616 30.41 -3.34 35.84
CA GLY A 616 30.46 -4.54 35.01
C GLY A 616 29.28 -5.48 35.25
N ILE A 617 29.33 -6.62 34.57
CA ILE A 617 28.26 -7.64 34.60
C ILE A 617 28.04 -8.25 36.00
N ASP A 618 29.07 -8.20 36.86
CA ASP A 618 29.10 -8.62 38.26
C ASP A 618 28.76 -7.50 39.26
N GLY A 619 28.36 -6.32 38.76
CA GLY A 619 28.11 -5.14 39.59
C GLY A 619 29.37 -4.53 40.22
N ALA A 620 30.55 -4.89 39.73
CA ALA A 620 31.82 -4.34 40.17
C ALA A 620 32.43 -3.41 39.12
N PHE A 621 33.23 -2.44 39.56
CA PHE A 621 34.11 -1.68 38.67
C PHE A 621 35.47 -1.51 39.35
N SER A 622 36.50 -1.22 38.55
CA SER A 622 37.81 -0.79 39.06
C SER A 622 38.48 0.06 38.00
N ASP A 623 38.69 1.34 38.30
CA ASP A 623 39.19 2.31 37.32
C ASP A 623 40.05 3.39 38.00
N ASP A 624 40.87 4.09 37.20
CA ASP A 624 41.96 4.95 37.64
C ASP A 624 41.58 6.44 37.56
N PHE A 625 41.41 7.08 38.71
CA PHE A 625 40.94 8.47 38.82
C PHE A 625 42.05 9.41 39.29
N ARG A 626 42.27 10.51 38.58
CA ARG A 626 43.26 11.52 38.99
C ARG A 626 42.68 12.46 40.05
N ILE A 627 43.34 12.53 41.20
CA ILE A 627 43.03 13.52 42.23
C ILE A 627 43.49 14.90 41.73
N PRO A 628 42.66 15.97 41.78
CA PRO A 628 43.07 17.29 41.30
C PRO A 628 44.34 17.81 41.99
N ALA A 629 45.29 18.34 41.21
CA ALA A 629 46.60 18.77 41.74
C ALA A 629 46.54 19.95 42.72
N GLY A 630 45.45 20.73 42.71
CA GLY A 630 45.19 21.82 43.65
C GLY A 630 44.26 21.45 44.80
N PHE A 631 43.87 20.18 44.95
CA PHE A 631 42.95 19.77 46.01
C PHE A 631 43.61 19.91 47.39
N PRO A 632 42.89 20.40 48.43
CA PRO A 632 43.47 20.58 49.75
C PRO A 632 44.06 19.29 50.33
N ALA A 633 45.11 19.43 51.15
CA ALA A 633 45.58 18.33 51.97
C ALA A 633 44.70 18.18 53.23
N GLY A 634 44.33 16.95 53.56
CA GLY A 634 43.45 16.65 54.69
C GLY A 634 42.73 15.32 54.57
N THR A 635 41.76 15.09 55.47
CA THR A 635 40.86 13.95 55.41
C THR A 635 39.65 14.28 54.54
N HIS A 636 39.36 13.40 53.59
CA HIS A 636 38.30 13.55 52.62
C HIS A 636 37.43 12.28 52.51
N THR A 637 36.33 12.40 51.78
CA THR A 637 35.41 11.29 51.52
C THR A 637 35.13 11.21 50.04
N VAL A 638 35.48 10.09 49.41
CA VAL A 638 35.04 9.73 48.07
C VAL A 638 33.65 9.14 48.20
N VAL A 639 32.71 9.59 47.38
CA VAL A 639 31.35 9.04 47.28
C VAL A 639 31.08 8.56 45.87
N ALA A 640 30.30 7.48 45.76
CA ALA A 640 29.63 7.11 44.52
C ALA A 640 28.21 7.70 44.55
N LEU A 641 27.83 8.32 43.44
CA LEU A 641 26.55 8.96 43.24
C LEU A 641 25.74 8.23 42.16
N ASP A 642 24.47 8.00 42.46
CA ASP A 642 23.49 7.50 41.48
C ASP A 642 23.10 8.57 40.44
N ALA A 643 22.24 8.21 39.49
CA ALA A 643 21.73 9.11 38.45
C ALA A 643 20.94 10.32 39.01
N GLN A 644 20.46 10.25 40.25
CA GLN A 644 19.76 11.33 40.96
C GLN A 644 20.68 12.11 41.91
N ARG A 645 21.99 11.83 41.90
CA ARG A 645 23.06 12.38 42.77
C ARG A 645 22.93 12.06 44.27
N ASN A 646 22.19 11.01 44.64
CA ASN A 646 22.21 10.48 46.00
C ASN A 646 23.52 9.70 46.25
N VAL A 647 24.02 9.72 47.49
CA VAL A 647 25.19 8.92 47.87
C VAL A 647 24.75 7.47 48.09
N VAL A 648 25.24 6.58 47.23
CA VAL A 648 24.97 5.13 47.30
C VAL A 648 26.10 4.33 47.95
N ALA A 649 27.33 4.84 47.89
CA ALA A 649 28.48 4.29 48.62
C ALA A 649 29.47 5.41 49.00
N SER A 650 30.31 5.18 50.02
CA SER A 650 31.36 6.13 50.39
C SER A 650 32.57 5.45 51.04
N VAL A 651 33.75 6.06 50.88
CA VAL A 651 35.02 5.61 51.47
C VAL A 651 35.91 6.80 51.82
N ARG A 652 36.68 6.68 52.90
CA ARG A 652 37.62 7.72 53.37
C ARG A 652 38.91 7.71 52.54
N LEU A 653 39.38 8.90 52.17
CA LEU A 653 40.67 9.14 51.52
C LEU A 653 41.41 10.25 52.26
N ASP A 654 42.68 10.08 52.61
CA ASP A 654 43.53 11.12 53.15
C ASP A 654 44.46 11.68 52.04
N ILE A 655 44.43 12.99 51.79
CA ILE A 655 45.26 13.66 50.77
C ILE A 655 46.45 14.33 51.46
N VAL A 656 47.65 13.97 51.00
CA VAL A 656 48.95 14.43 51.53
C VAL A 656 49.46 15.58 50.66
N PRO A 657 50.03 16.65 51.24
CA PRO A 657 50.51 17.78 50.46
C PRO A 657 51.69 17.38 49.58
N GLY A 658 51.61 17.68 48.28
CA GLY A 658 52.72 17.55 47.34
C GLY A 658 53.90 18.45 47.73
N ALA A 659 55.12 17.99 47.46
CA ALA A 659 56.33 18.76 47.75
C ALA A 659 56.34 20.07 46.92
N SER A 660 56.32 21.21 47.62
CA SER A 660 56.23 22.54 46.99
C SER A 660 57.53 22.93 46.28
N GLY A 661 57.53 22.89 44.95
CA GLY A 661 58.57 23.48 44.11
C GLY A 661 58.19 24.88 43.59
N GLY A 662 58.81 25.94 44.13
CA GLY A 662 58.95 27.21 43.40
C GLY A 662 60.10 27.13 42.37
N THR A 663 60.24 28.03 41.40
CA THR A 663 59.59 29.34 41.17
C THR A 663 59.88 29.86 39.74
N SER A 664 59.15 30.90 39.31
CA SER A 664 59.53 32.00 38.38
C SER A 664 59.73 31.81 36.86
N GLY A 665 59.07 32.70 36.08
CA GLY A 665 59.44 33.17 34.72
C GLY A 665 59.02 32.27 33.55
N GLU A 666 58.60 32.76 32.37
CA GLU A 666 58.44 34.13 31.84
C GLU A 666 57.37 34.13 30.69
N ALA A 667 56.97 35.29 30.17
CA ALA A 667 55.76 35.46 29.36
C ALA A 667 55.93 35.31 27.82
N VAL A 668 54.88 34.82 27.14
CA VAL A 668 54.60 35.03 25.71
C VAL A 668 53.09 35.26 25.51
N ALA A 669 52.71 36.13 24.57
CA ALA A 669 51.31 36.52 24.27
C ALA A 669 51.01 36.39 22.74
N PRO A 670 49.84 36.82 22.22
CA PRO A 670 48.73 35.95 21.79
C PRO A 670 48.55 35.90 20.25
N PRO A 671 47.51 35.22 19.72
CA PRO A 671 46.29 35.94 19.25
C PRO A 671 44.98 35.24 19.71
N ARG A 672 43.87 35.94 20.03
CA ARG A 672 42.93 36.75 19.21
C ARG A 672 42.18 35.98 18.11
N ASN A 673 40.86 35.82 18.35
CA ASN A 673 39.66 35.98 17.50
C ASN A 673 38.53 35.18 18.21
N GLU A 674 37.35 35.71 18.60
CA GLU A 674 36.25 36.29 17.79
C GLU A 674 35.91 35.33 16.61
N GLU A 675 34.69 34.80 16.42
CA GLU A 675 33.36 35.29 16.78
C GLU A 675 32.31 34.15 16.70
N ASN A 676 31.24 34.28 17.48
CA ASN A 676 29.82 34.06 17.13
C ASN A 676 29.35 33.00 16.09
N LEU A 677 28.23 32.34 16.46
CA LEU A 677 27.19 31.68 15.63
C LEU A 677 27.57 30.30 15.02
N ALA A 678 26.63 29.38 14.78
CA ALA A 678 25.18 29.43 14.93
C ALA A 678 24.61 28.15 15.57
N ALA A 679 23.54 28.30 16.36
CA ALA A 679 22.60 27.21 16.59
C ALA A 679 21.62 27.16 15.42
N THR A 680 21.69 26.12 14.58
CA THR A 680 20.66 25.84 13.56
C THR A 680 19.78 24.69 14.03
N GLY A 681 18.74 25.02 14.79
CA GLY A 681 17.60 24.12 14.96
C GLY A 681 16.86 24.04 13.63
N GLY A 682 17.12 22.97 12.86
CA GLY A 682 16.28 22.61 11.72
C GLY A 682 15.09 21.81 12.22
N GLU A 683 13.88 22.37 12.10
CA GLU A 683 12.66 21.58 12.23
C GLU A 683 12.57 20.65 11.01
N PHE A 684 12.68 19.34 11.23
CA PHE A 684 12.52 18.35 10.17
C PHE A 684 11.03 18.01 9.99
N PRO A 685 10.45 18.13 8.78
CA PRO A 685 9.09 17.70 8.53
C PRO A 685 9.00 16.17 8.70
N SER A 686 7.98 15.74 9.43
CA SER A 686 7.73 14.33 9.74
C SER A 686 7.31 13.56 8.48
N PHE A 687 8.26 12.86 7.85
CA PHE A 687 7.95 11.87 6.81
C PHE A 687 7.28 10.64 7.45
N ALA A 688 5.96 10.53 7.28
CA ALA A 688 5.18 9.36 7.68
C ALA A 688 4.15 9.01 6.59
N LEU A 689 4.29 7.79 6.03
CA LEU A 689 3.33 7.03 5.23
C LEU A 689 2.54 7.75 4.12
N MET A 690 3.01 7.60 2.88
CA MET A 690 2.16 7.62 1.67
C MET A 690 2.29 6.28 0.93
N VAL A 691 1.56 5.27 1.42
CA VAL A 691 1.47 3.91 0.81
C VAL A 691 0.01 3.52 0.51
N ALA A 692 -0.97 4.35 0.87
CA ALA A 692 -2.39 3.98 0.90
C ALA A 692 -3.23 4.35 -0.36
N VAL A 693 -2.65 4.99 -1.38
CA VAL A 693 -3.43 5.54 -2.52
C VAL A 693 -3.37 4.71 -3.81
N VAL A 694 -2.30 3.92 -4.03
CA VAL A 694 -2.10 3.20 -5.32
C VAL A 694 -3.01 1.98 -5.51
N LEU A 695 -3.63 1.45 -4.44
CA LEU A 695 -4.44 0.21 -4.53
C LEU A 695 -5.94 0.40 -4.78
N LEU A 696 -6.49 1.62 -4.76
CA LEU A 696 -7.95 1.84 -4.91
C LEU A 696 -8.41 2.28 -6.32
N LEU A 697 -7.51 2.66 -7.22
CA LEU A 697 -7.88 3.05 -8.60
C LEU A 697 -7.40 2.06 -9.69
N GLY A 698 -6.39 1.22 -9.41
CA GLY A 698 -5.92 0.20 -10.37
C GLY A 698 -6.60 -1.17 -10.31
N GLY A 699 -7.23 -1.52 -9.18
CA GLY A 699 -7.69 -2.89 -8.91
C GLY A 699 -8.92 -3.35 -9.72
N GLY A 700 -9.78 -2.43 -10.16
CA GLY A 700 -11.07 -2.77 -10.79
C GLY A 700 -10.98 -3.37 -12.20
N ALA A 701 -9.94 -3.04 -12.97
CA ALA A 701 -9.88 -3.37 -14.40
C ALA A 701 -9.37 -4.79 -14.71
N LEU A 702 -8.56 -5.40 -13.84
CA LEU A 702 -7.86 -6.65 -14.14
C LEU A 702 -8.64 -7.94 -13.81
N LEU A 703 -9.64 -7.88 -12.93
CA LEU A 703 -10.43 -9.07 -12.56
C LEU A 703 -11.53 -9.44 -13.58
N ARG A 704 -11.92 -8.54 -14.49
CA ARG A 704 -12.99 -8.82 -15.48
C ARG A 704 -12.50 -9.58 -16.72
N ARG A 705 -11.18 -9.71 -16.96
CA ARG A 705 -10.63 -10.37 -18.16
C ARG A 705 -10.38 -11.89 -17.99
N ARG A 706 -10.50 -12.46 -16.79
CA ARG A 706 -10.19 -13.89 -16.52
C ARG A 706 -11.41 -14.83 -16.41
N ARG A 707 -12.62 -14.36 -16.78
CA ARG A 707 -13.87 -15.16 -16.81
C ARG A 707 -14.47 -15.35 -18.22
N ARG A 708 -13.65 -15.37 -19.27
CA ARG A 708 -14.10 -15.67 -20.66
C ARG A 708 -13.34 -16.78 -21.39
N HIS A 709 -12.53 -17.57 -20.68
CA HIS A 709 -12.07 -18.88 -21.14
C HIS A 709 -12.08 -19.86 -19.98
N GLY A 710 -13.11 -20.72 -20.00
CA GLY A 710 -13.46 -21.74 -19.02
C GLY A 710 -14.79 -22.32 -19.45
#